data_AF-A0AAF5DG96-F1
#
_entry.id   AF-A0AAF5DG96-F1
#
_cell.length_a   1.000
_cell.length_b   1.000
_cell.length_c   1.000
_cell.angle_alpha   90.00
_cell.angle_beta   90.00
_cell.angle_gamma   90.00
#
_symmetry.space_group_name_H-M   'P 1'
#
loop_
_entity.id
_entity.type
_entity.pdbx_description
1 polymer ?
#
loop_
_entity_poly.entity_id
_entity_poly.type
_entity_poly.pdbx_seq_one_letter_code
_entity_poly.pdbx_strand_id
1 'polypeptide(L)'
;MSFEKLYHGGLKQLKISKIIQSDVQEETTVGSIFNSYKFVLFYLLKSSDRLHLDLNILIPQLISNRINEEKNIDKNSKTSSKLKQFFSLKKKKIKKEDNESIPYTGENVIVVFDIDNNSNNDHTNLLNSINIPSDQKNLWYKLDIDSPFFLGKFLRTLHYNKIPLLSLIESESKKVMTYEAKRWLMEDPCGTNYPWFDEPLSSIFKGKLYKKEEDGSEKNKIEVDYSSISKTVKALIFGANWAPPCKNLVKQLIPIYKQMKTSKINIEFIFCSSDLSESSYKNFYSQMPWYAFPYDKVRLGNLSKTIGISDIPAIVIVDENDKIITKHGKSCLLYDQFGKNFPWNRKPMYELNEFTASRLNDGLSLVLFTEGTPEDVKFSIEILKPISEEYSIFKEDNSTSNEDKSDNTGVTKSTSLASMDSIMTIQENIQIFYTGEDPICDHIMDNLGLGDAELPLIAIIDILSGTLSLCDNPDVSGDIISQFILDYKNDKVPLINLPSSKTEKTQKSTNLVIYKILITNMENQESVEKAIYRRNECGCKKEEWYDWPPMDFMKMDSTLNVQQLIQQNIHLGKSNVQILDLPKGVNYGVWKYEHLRQFCMELNGLAVMLQNECNPESCPQMNATEQWLFLCAAHKEPKNCSAIDYTRHTLDGAATLLNSNRYFPSRVDIKEASLSKIGSTCRRVYRIFAHAYFHHRSCFDQFESETGLCSRFTLFVTKYNLMAQEHLIVPIEIPEIKDDK
;
A
#
# COMPACT_ATOMS: atom_id res chain seq x y z
N MET A 1 -5.10 -20.08 4.10
CA MET A 1 -5.33 -21.42 3.51
C MET A 1 -3.98 -22.07 3.27
N SER A 2 -3.81 -23.38 3.52
CA SER A 2 -2.55 -24.07 3.18
C SER A 2 -2.45 -24.35 1.68
N PHE A 3 -1.22 -24.42 1.15
CA PHE A 3 -0.99 -24.80 -0.24
C PHE A 3 -1.52 -26.20 -0.57
N GLU A 4 -1.40 -27.16 0.35
CA GLU A 4 -1.99 -28.50 0.22
C GLU A 4 -3.50 -28.45 -0.07
N LYS A 5 -4.27 -27.62 0.66
CA LYS A 5 -5.70 -27.46 0.40
C LYS A 5 -5.97 -26.83 -0.98
N LEU A 6 -5.10 -25.94 -1.48
CA LEU A 6 -5.21 -25.37 -2.82
C LEU A 6 -4.90 -26.42 -3.89
N TYR A 7 -3.84 -27.21 -3.67
CA TYR A 7 -3.42 -28.29 -4.54
C TYR A 7 -4.55 -29.29 -4.76
N HIS A 8 -5.13 -29.82 -3.68
CA HIS A 8 -6.25 -30.76 -3.77
C HIS A 8 -7.57 -30.09 -4.19
N GLY A 9 -7.74 -28.80 -3.88
CA GLY A 9 -8.93 -28.02 -4.17
C GLY A 9 -8.98 -27.36 -5.56
N GLY A 10 -8.32 -27.94 -6.57
CA GLY A 10 -8.43 -27.53 -7.98
C GLY A 10 -7.10 -27.31 -8.71
N LEU A 11 -6.02 -26.95 -8.01
CA LEU A 11 -4.76 -26.59 -8.67
C LEU A 11 -4.13 -27.81 -9.37
N LYS A 12 -4.24 -29.00 -8.77
CA LYS A 12 -3.72 -30.26 -9.35
C LYS A 12 -4.25 -30.52 -10.78
N GLN A 13 -5.50 -30.14 -11.06
CA GLN A 13 -6.20 -30.41 -12.30
C GLN A 13 -5.92 -29.35 -13.39
N LEU A 14 -5.35 -28.20 -13.03
CA LEU A 14 -5.07 -27.15 -13.99
C LEU A 14 -4.04 -27.61 -15.02
N LYS A 15 -4.31 -27.23 -16.27
CA LYS A 15 -3.40 -27.44 -17.39
C LYS A 15 -2.19 -26.53 -17.26
N ILE A 16 -1.05 -27.04 -17.70
CA ILE A 16 0.20 -26.30 -17.71
C ILE A 16 0.95 -26.65 -19.01
N SER A 17 1.46 -25.63 -19.69
CA SER A 17 2.12 -25.77 -21.01
C SER A 17 3.62 -25.55 -20.87
N LYS A 18 4.43 -26.27 -21.64
CA LYS A 18 5.89 -26.03 -21.66
C LYS A 18 6.19 -24.73 -22.42
N ILE A 19 7.12 -23.91 -21.92
CA ILE A 19 7.50 -22.64 -22.54
C ILE A 19 8.48 -22.90 -23.70
N ILE A 20 7.95 -23.17 -24.90
CA ILE A 20 8.74 -23.43 -26.11
C ILE A 20 8.29 -22.52 -27.26
N GLN A 21 9.24 -22.10 -28.10
CA GLN A 21 8.97 -21.60 -29.45
C GLN A 21 8.62 -22.78 -30.39
N SER A 22 7.43 -23.36 -30.27
CA SER A 22 6.93 -24.38 -31.19
C SER A 22 5.42 -24.28 -31.34
N ASP A 23 4.90 -24.56 -32.54
CA ASP A 23 3.45 -24.56 -32.81
C ASP A 23 2.69 -25.65 -32.04
N VAL A 24 3.39 -26.70 -31.60
CA VAL A 24 2.84 -27.76 -30.75
C VAL A 24 3.11 -27.41 -29.29
N GLN A 25 2.06 -27.06 -28.55
CA GLN A 25 2.13 -26.91 -27.09
C GLN A 25 2.08 -28.30 -26.43
N GLU A 26 3.17 -28.69 -25.78
CA GLU A 26 3.16 -29.84 -24.87
C GLU A 26 2.41 -29.46 -23.59
N GLU A 27 1.15 -29.88 -23.49
CA GLU A 27 0.33 -29.72 -22.30
C GLU A 27 0.50 -30.89 -21.32
N THR A 28 0.52 -30.59 -20.03
CA THR A 28 0.36 -31.55 -18.95
C THR A 28 -0.52 -30.94 -17.86
N THR A 29 -0.54 -31.55 -16.67
CA THR A 29 -1.24 -31.02 -15.49
C THR A 29 -0.24 -30.63 -14.41
N VAL A 30 -0.61 -29.66 -13.57
CA VAL A 30 0.16 -29.36 -12.35
C VAL A 30 0.33 -30.61 -11.50
N GLY A 31 -0.68 -31.49 -11.45
CA GLY A 31 -0.59 -32.78 -10.76
C GLY A 31 0.55 -33.67 -11.25
N SER A 32 0.74 -33.77 -12.57
CA SER A 32 1.86 -34.50 -13.15
C SER A 32 3.20 -33.88 -12.75
N ILE A 33 3.31 -32.55 -12.79
CA ILE A 33 4.54 -31.83 -12.40
C ILE A 33 4.93 -32.17 -10.95
N PHE A 34 3.99 -32.13 -10.01
CA PHE A 34 4.22 -32.46 -8.60
C PHE A 34 4.55 -33.94 -8.36
N ASN A 35 4.20 -34.84 -9.28
CA ASN A 35 4.58 -36.26 -9.19
C ASN A 35 5.97 -36.52 -9.81
N SER A 36 6.40 -35.67 -10.74
CA SER A 36 7.66 -35.84 -11.50
C SER A 36 8.84 -35.12 -10.86
N TYR A 37 8.63 -34.03 -10.14
CA TYR A 37 9.70 -33.20 -9.60
C TYR A 37 9.63 -33.07 -8.08
N LYS A 38 10.78 -33.05 -7.41
CA LYS A 38 10.86 -32.94 -5.95
C LYS A 38 10.49 -31.55 -5.41
N PHE A 39 10.89 -30.50 -6.11
CA PHE A 39 10.64 -29.11 -5.76
C PHE A 39 10.04 -28.34 -6.94
N VAL A 40 9.03 -27.52 -6.65
CA VAL A 40 8.37 -26.65 -7.62
C VAL A 40 8.60 -25.19 -7.23
N LEU A 41 9.22 -24.43 -8.13
CA LEU A 41 9.39 -22.99 -8.02
C LEU A 41 8.24 -22.29 -8.75
N PHE A 42 7.32 -21.68 -8.01
CA PHE A 42 6.30 -20.81 -8.59
C PHE A 42 6.87 -19.42 -8.80
N TYR A 43 6.94 -18.98 -10.05
CA TYR A 43 7.50 -17.70 -10.47
C TYR A 43 6.40 -16.81 -11.06
N LEU A 44 5.88 -15.89 -10.26
CA LEU A 44 4.84 -14.94 -10.68
C LEU A 44 5.50 -13.63 -11.12
N LEU A 45 5.15 -13.18 -12.33
CA LEU A 45 5.70 -11.97 -12.93
C LEU A 45 4.67 -11.20 -13.75
N LYS A 46 5.06 -10.01 -14.21
CA LYS A 46 4.39 -9.26 -15.28
C LYS A 46 5.36 -9.11 -16.43
N SER A 47 5.04 -9.68 -17.59
CA SER A 47 5.91 -9.56 -18.77
C SER A 47 6.04 -8.11 -19.28
N SER A 48 5.11 -7.21 -18.93
CA SER A 48 5.17 -5.80 -19.31
C SER A 48 6.02 -4.91 -18.38
N ASP A 49 6.54 -5.46 -17.28
CA ASP A 49 7.45 -4.77 -16.35
C ASP A 49 8.90 -5.24 -16.56
N ARG A 50 9.86 -4.53 -15.96
CA ARG A 50 11.29 -4.88 -15.91
C ARG A 50 11.73 -5.41 -14.55
N LEU A 51 10.90 -5.31 -13.50
CA LEU A 51 11.26 -5.74 -12.15
C LEU A 51 11.62 -7.23 -12.01
N HIS A 52 11.20 -8.07 -12.96
CA HIS A 52 11.50 -9.50 -12.95
C HIS A 52 12.85 -9.86 -13.60
N LEU A 53 13.50 -8.92 -14.29
CA LEU A 53 14.73 -9.17 -15.03
C LEU A 53 15.90 -9.61 -14.15
N ASP A 54 15.95 -9.20 -12.87
CA ASP A 54 16.99 -9.63 -11.92
C ASP A 54 17.01 -11.17 -11.76
N LEU A 55 15.87 -11.83 -11.93
CA LEU A 55 15.75 -13.29 -11.79
C LEU A 55 16.08 -14.05 -13.07
N ASN A 56 16.17 -13.36 -14.23
CA ASN A 56 16.47 -14.00 -15.52
C ASN A 56 17.86 -14.62 -15.58
N ILE A 57 18.78 -14.18 -14.73
CA ILE A 57 20.12 -14.77 -14.60
C ILE A 57 20.14 -15.75 -13.42
N LEU A 58 19.56 -15.36 -12.30
CA LEU A 58 19.69 -16.10 -11.04
C LEU A 58 18.93 -17.44 -11.04
N ILE A 59 17.70 -17.51 -11.58
CA ILE A 59 16.95 -18.77 -11.61
C ILE A 59 17.67 -19.80 -12.50
N PRO A 60 18.06 -19.48 -13.75
CA PRO A 60 18.83 -20.43 -14.55
C PRO A 60 20.15 -20.86 -13.92
N GLN A 61 20.88 -19.94 -13.26
CA GLN A 61 22.13 -20.27 -12.57
C GLN A 61 21.91 -21.26 -11.42
N LEU A 62 20.88 -21.03 -10.59
CA LEU A 62 20.49 -21.97 -9.53
C LEU A 62 20.26 -23.37 -10.11
N ILE A 63 19.43 -23.48 -11.14
CA ILE A 63 19.08 -24.76 -11.77
C ILE A 63 20.31 -25.46 -12.34
N SER A 64 21.20 -24.75 -13.02
CA SER A 64 22.46 -25.30 -13.53
C SER A 64 23.36 -25.83 -12.41
N ASN A 65 23.47 -25.10 -11.29
CA ASN A 65 24.25 -25.54 -10.13
C ASN A 65 23.67 -26.83 -9.54
N ARG A 66 22.34 -26.90 -9.39
CA ARG A 66 21.64 -28.08 -8.88
C ARG A 66 21.84 -29.31 -9.77
N ILE A 67 21.63 -29.19 -11.08
CA ILE A 67 21.85 -30.28 -12.05
C ILE A 67 23.30 -30.79 -12.02
N ASN A 68 24.27 -29.89 -11.86
CA ASN A 68 25.68 -30.26 -11.78
C ASN A 68 26.03 -30.99 -10.47
N GLU A 69 25.43 -30.61 -9.34
CA GLU A 69 25.60 -31.31 -8.07
C GLU A 69 25.08 -32.75 -8.13
N GLU A 70 23.92 -32.98 -8.73
CA GLU A 70 23.36 -34.33 -8.92
C GLU A 70 24.29 -35.22 -9.76
N LYS A 71 24.77 -34.70 -10.90
CA LYS A 71 25.76 -35.40 -11.75
C LYS A 71 27.05 -35.73 -11.01
N ASN A 72 27.49 -34.86 -10.09
CA ASN A 72 28.69 -35.09 -9.30
C ASN A 72 28.49 -36.13 -8.18
N ILE A 73 27.29 -36.21 -7.60
CA ILE A 73 26.93 -37.28 -6.64
C ILE A 73 26.96 -38.65 -7.33
N ASP A 74 26.39 -38.75 -8.53
CA ASP A 74 26.39 -39.99 -9.31
C ASP A 74 27.82 -40.41 -9.73
N LYS A 75 28.68 -39.46 -10.10
CA LYS A 75 30.09 -39.73 -10.42
C LYS A 75 30.90 -40.15 -9.18
N ASN A 76 30.72 -39.47 -8.05
CA ASN A 76 31.44 -39.80 -6.81
C ASN A 76 30.93 -41.09 -6.14
N SER A 77 29.73 -41.57 -6.48
CA SER A 77 29.29 -42.93 -6.11
C SER A 77 30.12 -44.03 -6.80
N LYS A 78 30.77 -43.72 -7.93
CA LYS A 78 31.62 -44.65 -8.69
C LYS A 78 33.13 -44.48 -8.43
N THR A 79 33.57 -43.50 -7.66
CA THR A 79 35.00 -43.29 -7.38
C THR A 79 35.27 -42.91 -5.92
N SER A 80 35.79 -43.90 -5.20
CA SER A 80 36.71 -43.82 -4.05
C SER A 80 36.42 -42.84 -2.91
N SER A 81 35.98 -43.43 -1.80
CA SER A 81 35.94 -42.90 -0.43
C SER A 81 37.28 -42.29 0.03
N LYS A 82 37.40 -40.95 0.10
CA LYS A 82 38.32 -40.27 1.05
C LYS A 82 38.14 -38.75 1.31
N LEU A 83 37.06 -38.08 0.90
CA LEU A 83 36.92 -36.62 1.05
C LEU A 83 35.63 -36.10 1.75
N LYS A 84 35.01 -36.88 2.64
CA LYS A 84 33.84 -36.42 3.43
C LYS A 84 34.20 -36.01 4.87
N GLN A 85 35.06 -35.01 5.08
CA GLN A 85 35.43 -34.61 6.46
C GLN A 85 35.28 -33.12 6.85
N PHE A 86 34.69 -32.23 6.04
CA PHE A 86 34.63 -30.80 6.44
C PHE A 86 33.26 -30.10 6.49
N PHE A 87 32.13 -30.79 6.34
CA PHE A 87 30.81 -30.18 6.57
C PHE A 87 29.89 -31.10 7.39
N SER A 88 30.16 -31.23 8.70
CA SER A 88 29.20 -31.82 9.65
C SER A 88 28.49 -30.72 10.45
N LEU A 89 27.56 -30.00 9.80
CA LEU A 89 26.45 -29.42 10.55
C LEU A 89 25.54 -30.57 10.97
N LYS A 90 25.33 -30.70 12.29
CA LYS A 90 24.58 -31.79 12.94
C LYS A 90 23.13 -31.84 12.42
N LYS A 91 22.89 -32.54 11.31
CA LYS A 91 21.56 -33.04 10.97
C LYS A 91 21.14 -33.97 12.10
N LYS A 92 20.18 -33.54 12.93
CA LYS A 92 19.44 -34.45 13.82
C LYS A 92 18.90 -35.57 12.94
N LYS A 93 19.31 -36.82 13.24
CA LYS A 93 18.79 -38.04 12.61
C LYS A 93 17.28 -38.10 12.85
N ILE A 94 16.49 -37.63 11.89
CA ILE A 94 15.10 -38.07 11.77
C ILE A 94 15.20 -39.55 11.37
N LYS A 95 14.59 -40.42 12.17
CA LYS A 95 14.53 -41.86 11.91
C LYS A 95 13.92 -42.06 10.52
N LYS A 96 14.67 -42.69 9.62
CA LYS A 96 14.11 -43.20 8.37
C LYS A 96 13.20 -44.37 8.74
N GLU A 97 11.91 -44.13 8.75
CA GLU A 97 10.94 -45.20 8.47
C GLU A 97 11.01 -45.43 6.96
N ASP A 98 11.07 -46.71 6.58
CA ASP A 98 11.19 -47.17 5.20
C ASP A 98 9.87 -46.89 4.44
N ASN A 99 9.62 -45.63 4.11
CA ASN A 99 8.59 -45.25 3.15
C ASN A 99 9.17 -45.39 1.74
N GLU A 100 8.53 -46.21 0.91
CA GLU A 100 8.80 -46.37 -0.51
C GLU A 100 8.88 -45.00 -1.20
N SER A 101 10.11 -44.54 -1.48
CA SER A 101 10.33 -43.23 -2.08
C SER A 101 9.82 -43.23 -3.52
N ILE A 102 8.88 -42.33 -3.84
CA ILE A 102 8.50 -42.04 -5.23
C ILE A 102 9.77 -41.58 -5.95
N PRO A 103 10.26 -42.30 -6.98
CA PRO A 103 11.44 -41.85 -7.71
C PRO A 103 11.04 -40.67 -8.59
N TYR A 104 11.26 -39.45 -8.09
CA TYR A 104 11.11 -38.23 -8.90
C TYR A 104 12.06 -38.31 -10.11
N THR A 105 11.57 -37.87 -11.27
CA THR A 105 12.36 -37.82 -12.52
C THR A 105 13.32 -36.64 -12.57
N GLY A 106 13.13 -35.62 -11.72
CA GLY A 106 14.05 -34.49 -11.58
C GLY A 106 13.91 -33.78 -10.22
N GLU A 107 14.92 -32.98 -9.85
CA GLU A 107 14.91 -32.25 -8.57
C GLU A 107 14.00 -31.02 -8.60
N ASN A 108 14.13 -30.17 -9.62
CA ASN A 108 13.54 -28.83 -9.63
C ASN A 108 12.80 -28.56 -10.95
N VAL A 109 11.68 -27.84 -10.86
CA VAL A 109 10.90 -27.36 -12.02
C VAL A 109 10.38 -25.95 -11.75
N ILE A 110 10.26 -25.14 -12.79
CA ILE A 110 9.82 -23.75 -12.73
C ILE A 110 8.44 -23.64 -13.37
N VAL A 111 7.48 -23.17 -12.59
CA VAL A 111 6.12 -22.87 -13.02
C VAL A 111 5.96 -21.36 -13.03
N VAL A 112 5.93 -20.79 -14.22
CA VAL A 112 5.77 -19.35 -14.46
C VAL A 112 4.29 -19.02 -14.57
N PHE A 113 3.88 -17.97 -13.87
CA PHE A 113 2.55 -17.38 -14.01
C PHE A 113 2.71 -15.91 -14.42
N ASP A 114 2.34 -15.59 -15.66
CA ASP A 114 2.39 -14.22 -16.19
C ASP A 114 1.05 -13.52 -15.94
N ILE A 115 1.04 -12.60 -15.00
CA ILE A 115 -0.15 -11.85 -14.58
C ILE A 115 -0.73 -11.03 -15.75
N ASP A 116 0.10 -10.55 -16.68
CA ASP A 116 -0.38 -9.75 -17.82
C ASP A 116 -1.04 -10.61 -18.91
N ASN A 117 -0.71 -11.90 -19.02
CA ASN A 117 -1.13 -12.81 -20.11
C ASN A 117 -1.78 -14.09 -19.61
N ASN A 118 -2.48 -14.04 -18.47
CA ASN A 118 -3.12 -15.19 -17.85
C ASN A 118 -4.10 -15.95 -18.79
N SER A 119 -4.70 -15.27 -19.76
CA SER A 119 -5.65 -15.86 -20.74
C SER A 119 -5.15 -15.87 -22.19
N ASN A 120 -3.90 -15.46 -22.46
CA ASN A 120 -3.34 -15.43 -23.82
C ASN A 120 -2.42 -16.63 -24.06
N ASN A 121 -2.75 -17.46 -25.04
CA ASN A 121 -1.89 -18.56 -25.51
C ASN A 121 -0.61 -18.07 -26.21
N ASP A 122 -0.51 -16.77 -26.48
CA ASP A 122 0.68 -16.18 -27.08
C ASP A 122 1.81 -16.04 -26.04
N HIS A 123 2.80 -16.93 -26.12
CA HIS A 123 3.99 -16.88 -25.29
C HIS A 123 5.00 -15.80 -25.74
N THR A 124 4.79 -15.07 -26.85
CA THR A 124 5.81 -14.16 -27.41
C THR A 124 6.32 -13.12 -26.41
N ASN A 125 5.42 -12.44 -25.70
CA ASN A 125 5.81 -11.45 -24.68
C ASN A 125 6.58 -12.09 -23.52
N LEU A 126 6.20 -13.29 -23.10
CA LEU A 126 6.87 -14.04 -22.04
C LEU A 126 8.26 -14.52 -22.48
N LEU A 127 8.34 -15.11 -23.68
CA LEU A 127 9.58 -15.59 -24.29
C LEU A 127 10.57 -14.46 -24.56
N ASN A 128 10.08 -13.27 -24.91
CA ASN A 128 10.92 -12.08 -25.09
C ASN A 128 11.40 -11.50 -23.75
N SER A 129 10.75 -11.83 -22.63
CA SER A 129 11.03 -11.23 -21.32
C SER A 129 11.77 -12.14 -20.34
N ILE A 130 11.84 -13.46 -20.58
CA ILE A 130 12.58 -14.44 -19.76
C ILE A 130 13.72 -15.06 -20.55
N ASN A 131 14.88 -15.19 -19.92
CA ASN A 131 16.00 -15.96 -20.48
C ASN A 131 15.92 -17.44 -20.04
N ILE A 132 15.63 -18.34 -20.99
CA ILE A 132 15.59 -19.79 -20.75
C ILE A 132 16.73 -20.46 -21.51
N PRO A 133 17.76 -20.99 -20.82
CA PRO A 133 18.83 -21.74 -21.47
C PRO A 133 18.31 -22.95 -22.24
N SER A 134 18.97 -23.28 -23.37
CA SER A 134 18.55 -24.35 -24.26
C SER A 134 18.50 -25.72 -23.60
N ASP A 135 19.39 -25.98 -22.65
CA ASP A 135 19.49 -27.21 -21.86
C ASP A 135 18.45 -27.29 -20.73
N GLN A 136 17.78 -26.18 -20.41
CA GLN A 136 16.76 -26.10 -19.36
C GLN A 136 15.33 -26.07 -19.88
N LYS A 137 15.09 -26.00 -21.21
CA LYS A 137 13.75 -25.84 -21.79
C LYS A 137 12.69 -26.82 -21.26
N ASN A 138 13.09 -28.03 -20.86
CA ASN A 138 12.18 -29.04 -20.31
C ASN A 138 11.73 -28.80 -18.86
N LEU A 139 12.28 -27.78 -18.19
CA LEU A 139 12.02 -27.46 -16.78
C LEU A 139 11.14 -26.23 -16.59
N TRP A 140 10.78 -25.53 -17.67
CA TRP A 140 10.04 -24.26 -17.62
C TRP A 140 8.64 -24.43 -18.20
N TYR A 141 7.64 -24.19 -17.37
CA TYR A 141 6.23 -24.35 -17.71
C TYR A 141 5.46 -23.07 -17.42
N LYS A 142 4.49 -22.71 -18.26
CA LYS A 142 3.53 -21.62 -18.04
C LYS A 142 2.23 -22.19 -17.49
N LEU A 143 1.80 -21.63 -16.37
CA LEU A 143 0.49 -21.88 -15.78
C LEU A 143 -0.48 -20.77 -16.20
N ASP A 144 -1.66 -21.19 -16.65
CA ASP A 144 -2.79 -20.32 -16.97
C ASP A 144 -3.94 -20.64 -16.01
N ILE A 145 -4.60 -19.61 -15.49
CA ILE A 145 -5.71 -19.71 -14.52
C ILE A 145 -6.89 -18.88 -15.03
N ASP A 146 -7.78 -19.50 -15.78
CA ASP A 146 -8.90 -18.79 -16.42
C ASP A 146 -9.93 -18.25 -15.42
N SER A 147 -10.15 -18.96 -14.30
CA SER A 147 -11.13 -18.55 -13.28
C SER A 147 -10.57 -17.41 -12.41
N PRO A 148 -11.18 -16.21 -12.42
CA PRO A 148 -10.72 -15.09 -11.57
C PRO A 148 -10.80 -15.41 -10.07
N PHE A 149 -11.81 -16.21 -9.69
CA PHE A 149 -11.97 -16.68 -8.31
C PHE A 149 -10.84 -17.63 -7.91
N PHE A 150 -10.49 -18.58 -8.78
CA PHE A 150 -9.36 -19.47 -8.53
C PHE A 150 -8.04 -18.70 -8.53
N LEU A 151 -7.90 -17.70 -9.39
CA LEU A 151 -6.75 -16.81 -9.43
C LEU A 151 -6.56 -16.08 -8.10
N GLY A 152 -7.60 -15.44 -7.56
CA GLY A 152 -7.53 -14.78 -6.25
C GLY A 152 -7.13 -15.76 -5.14
N LYS A 153 -7.70 -16.98 -5.15
CA LYS A 153 -7.35 -18.06 -4.20
C LYS A 153 -5.89 -18.49 -4.32
N PHE A 154 -5.39 -18.64 -5.55
CA PHE A 154 -4.01 -18.98 -5.86
C PHE A 154 -3.04 -17.90 -5.35
N LEU A 155 -3.28 -16.63 -5.71
CA LEU A 155 -2.45 -15.49 -5.31
C LEU A 155 -2.41 -15.31 -3.78
N ARG A 156 -3.57 -15.41 -3.11
CA ARG A 156 -3.65 -15.37 -1.64
C ARG A 156 -2.85 -16.49 -0.98
N THR A 157 -2.97 -17.71 -1.49
CA THR A 157 -2.29 -18.88 -0.92
C THR A 157 -0.78 -18.80 -1.09
N LEU A 158 -0.31 -18.14 -2.16
CA LEU A 158 1.10 -17.82 -2.38
C LEU A 158 1.57 -16.54 -1.66
N HIS A 159 0.72 -15.90 -0.85
CA HIS A 159 1.04 -14.66 -0.16
C HIS A 159 1.53 -13.57 -1.13
N TYR A 160 0.95 -13.49 -2.32
CA TYR A 160 1.31 -12.52 -3.34
C TYR A 160 1.14 -11.08 -2.84
N ASN A 161 2.23 -10.32 -2.86
CA ASN A 161 2.30 -8.94 -2.37
C ASN A 161 3.02 -7.99 -3.36
N LYS A 162 4.03 -8.49 -4.07
CA LYS A 162 4.91 -7.73 -4.96
C LYS A 162 5.42 -8.59 -6.11
N ILE A 163 5.77 -7.94 -7.22
CA ILE A 163 6.37 -8.56 -8.40
C ILE A 163 7.89 -8.33 -8.43
N PRO A 164 8.67 -9.30 -8.92
CA PRO A 164 8.30 -10.70 -9.06
C PRO A 164 8.12 -11.38 -7.70
N LEU A 165 7.27 -12.39 -7.64
CA LEU A 165 7.20 -13.34 -6.52
C LEU A 165 7.80 -14.66 -6.96
N LEU A 166 8.68 -15.21 -6.14
CA LEU A 166 9.22 -16.55 -6.31
C LEU A 166 8.98 -17.33 -5.02
N SER A 167 8.26 -18.45 -5.11
CA SER A 167 7.96 -19.33 -3.98
C SER A 167 8.50 -20.72 -4.24
N LEU A 168 9.04 -21.37 -3.19
CA LEU A 168 9.57 -22.73 -3.25
C LEU A 168 8.62 -23.69 -2.53
N ILE A 169 8.21 -24.75 -3.20
CA ILE A 169 7.25 -25.73 -2.69
C ILE A 169 7.85 -27.13 -2.77
N GLU A 170 7.74 -27.89 -1.68
CA GLU A 170 8.12 -29.30 -1.66
C GLU A 170 6.97 -30.16 -2.17
N SER A 171 7.27 -31.01 -3.16
CA SER A 171 6.25 -31.82 -3.80
C SER A 171 5.70 -32.92 -2.91
N GLU A 172 6.51 -33.57 -2.08
CA GLU A 172 6.06 -34.68 -1.23
C GLU A 172 4.99 -34.21 -0.24
N SER A 173 5.32 -33.19 0.55
CA SER A 173 4.47 -32.67 1.61
C SER A 173 3.43 -31.64 1.14
N LYS A 174 3.52 -31.15 -0.10
CA LYS A 174 2.72 -30.03 -0.63
C LYS A 174 2.80 -28.78 0.27
N LYS A 175 3.95 -28.59 0.95
CA LYS A 175 4.21 -27.44 1.81
C LYS A 175 5.04 -26.41 1.08
N VAL A 176 4.67 -25.14 1.29
CA VAL A 176 5.51 -24.02 0.89
C VAL A 176 6.69 -23.99 1.85
N MET A 177 7.89 -24.14 1.32
CA MET A 177 9.14 -24.04 2.08
C MET A 177 9.45 -22.58 2.40
N THR A 178 9.24 -21.70 1.41
CA THR A 178 9.30 -20.24 1.60
C THR A 178 8.52 -19.52 0.50
N TYR A 179 7.84 -18.44 0.88
CA TYR A 179 7.21 -17.49 -0.05
C TYR A 179 8.20 -16.44 -0.58
N GLU A 180 9.37 -16.32 0.06
CA GLU A 180 10.39 -15.30 -0.17
C GLU A 180 11.61 -15.89 -0.89
N ALA A 181 11.41 -16.90 -1.75
CA ALA A 181 12.52 -17.57 -2.46
C ALA A 181 13.31 -16.59 -3.35
N LYS A 182 12.68 -15.49 -3.79
CA LYS A 182 13.38 -14.38 -4.47
C LYS A 182 14.50 -13.81 -3.60
N ARG A 183 14.20 -13.46 -2.34
CA ARG A 183 15.18 -12.88 -1.41
C ARG A 183 16.25 -13.89 -1.05
N TRP A 184 15.87 -15.14 -0.83
CA TRP A 184 16.82 -16.22 -0.63
C TRP A 184 17.79 -16.36 -1.81
N LEU A 185 17.28 -16.36 -3.04
CA LEU A 185 18.11 -16.47 -4.24
C LEU A 185 19.03 -15.26 -4.45
N MET A 186 18.62 -14.05 -4.07
CA MET A 186 19.50 -12.87 -4.10
C MET A 186 20.63 -12.96 -3.05
N GLU A 187 20.38 -13.56 -1.89
CA GLU A 187 21.36 -13.72 -0.80
C GLU A 187 22.25 -14.97 -0.98
N ASP A 188 21.74 -16.00 -1.65
CA ASP A 188 22.39 -17.28 -1.93
C ASP A 188 22.28 -17.62 -3.43
N PRO A 189 22.92 -16.83 -4.33
CA PRO A 189 22.82 -17.01 -5.78
C PRO A 189 23.39 -18.34 -6.26
N CYS A 190 24.32 -18.93 -5.49
CA CYS A 190 24.87 -20.26 -5.78
C CYS A 190 23.95 -21.41 -5.36
N GLY A 191 22.95 -21.15 -4.50
CA GLY A 191 22.08 -22.18 -3.93
C GLY A 191 22.79 -23.10 -2.93
N THR A 192 23.80 -22.59 -2.20
CA THR A 192 24.59 -23.40 -1.24
C THR A 192 23.75 -23.86 -0.05
N ASN A 193 22.74 -23.06 0.33
CA ASN A 193 21.80 -23.38 1.41
C ASN A 193 20.45 -23.92 0.88
N TYR A 194 20.37 -24.25 -0.41
CA TYR A 194 19.17 -24.81 -1.03
C TYR A 194 18.93 -26.27 -0.57
N PRO A 195 17.67 -26.71 -0.34
CA PRO A 195 16.43 -25.95 -0.43
C PRO A 195 16.28 -24.97 0.73
N TRP A 196 15.85 -23.75 0.42
CA TRP A 196 15.58 -22.74 1.44
C TRP A 196 14.27 -23.04 2.17
N PHE A 197 14.23 -22.70 3.45
CA PHE A 197 13.03 -22.85 4.26
C PHE A 197 12.96 -21.74 5.30
N ASP A 198 11.75 -21.31 5.63
CA ASP A 198 11.52 -20.32 6.67
C ASP A 198 11.47 -21.03 8.04
N GLU A 199 12.38 -20.65 8.94
CA GLU A 199 12.37 -21.18 10.31
C GLU A 199 11.10 -20.72 11.06
N PRO A 200 10.49 -21.55 11.92
CA PRO A 200 9.39 -21.11 12.77
C PRO A 200 9.79 -19.92 13.65
N LEU A 201 8.87 -18.97 13.88
CA LEU A 201 9.12 -17.80 14.73
C LEU A 201 9.62 -18.18 16.14
N SER A 202 9.09 -19.26 16.71
CA SER A 202 9.53 -19.81 17.99
C SER A 202 10.99 -20.27 18.01
N SER A 203 11.60 -20.57 16.85
CA SER A 203 13.03 -20.81 16.71
C SER A 203 13.79 -19.49 16.66
N ILE A 204 13.34 -18.58 15.80
CA ILE A 204 13.98 -17.29 15.55
C ILE A 204 13.98 -16.41 16.80
N PHE A 205 12.96 -16.47 17.66
CA PHE A 205 12.87 -15.64 18.86
C PHE A 205 13.78 -16.10 20.01
N LYS A 206 14.24 -17.36 20.01
CA LYS A 206 15.09 -17.88 21.10
C LYS A 206 16.37 -17.08 21.29
N GLY A 207 16.85 -17.06 22.53
CA GLY A 207 18.10 -16.40 22.91
C GLY A 207 17.88 -14.98 23.41
N LYS A 208 18.92 -14.16 23.28
CA LYS A 208 19.01 -12.88 23.98
C LYS A 208 18.17 -11.77 23.33
N LEU A 209 17.64 -10.89 24.17
CA LEU A 209 17.14 -9.56 23.87
C LEU A 209 17.97 -8.52 24.61
N TYR A 210 18.09 -7.34 24.04
CA TYR A 210 18.51 -6.15 24.77
C TYR A 210 17.30 -5.48 25.40
N LYS A 211 17.45 -5.06 26.66
CA LYS A 211 16.52 -4.23 27.40
C LYS A 211 17.26 -2.94 27.84
N LYS A 212 16.56 -1.81 27.88
CA LYS A 212 17.07 -0.56 28.47
C LYS A 212 16.94 -0.58 30.00
N GLU A 213 17.93 -0.06 30.71
CA GLU A 213 17.82 0.21 32.16
C GLU A 213 16.76 1.28 32.45
N GLU A 214 16.07 1.14 33.57
CA GLU A 214 15.06 2.12 34.04
C GLU A 214 15.72 3.41 34.55
N ASP A 215 16.95 3.34 35.06
CA ASP A 215 17.64 4.43 35.79
C ASP A 215 18.23 5.53 34.88
N GLY A 216 17.80 5.63 33.62
CA GLY A 216 18.14 6.75 32.73
C GLY A 216 19.61 6.86 32.32
N SER A 217 20.48 5.93 32.74
CA SER A 217 21.85 5.85 32.24
C SER A 217 21.82 5.37 30.79
N GLU A 218 22.02 6.28 29.83
CA GLU A 218 21.84 6.02 28.39
C GLU A 218 22.72 4.87 27.82
N LYS A 219 23.73 4.42 28.57
CA LYS A 219 24.82 3.59 28.04
C LYS A 219 24.80 2.10 28.41
N ASN A 220 23.99 1.65 29.36
CA ASN A 220 23.98 0.22 29.71
C ASN A 220 22.72 -0.47 29.17
N LYS A 221 22.90 -1.23 28.08
CA LYS A 221 21.94 -2.25 27.64
C LYS A 221 22.10 -3.48 28.54
N ILE A 222 21.00 -4.03 29.05
CA ILE A 222 20.99 -5.31 29.75
C ILE A 222 20.64 -6.41 28.76
N GLU A 223 21.38 -7.51 28.79
CA GLU A 223 21.01 -8.73 28.09
C GLU A 223 20.05 -9.54 28.95
N VAL A 224 18.86 -9.83 28.41
CA VAL A 224 17.89 -10.74 29.02
C VAL A 224 17.57 -11.86 28.04
N ASP A 225 17.10 -13.00 28.52
CA ASP A 225 16.63 -14.05 27.64
C ASP A 225 15.19 -13.76 27.16
N TYR A 226 14.86 -14.09 25.92
CA TYR A 226 13.52 -13.95 25.34
C TYR A 226 12.44 -14.60 26.20
N SER A 227 12.77 -15.71 26.88
CA SER A 227 11.84 -16.39 27.80
C SER A 227 11.29 -15.48 28.90
N SER A 228 12.01 -14.43 29.29
CA SER A 228 11.55 -13.44 30.27
C SER A 228 10.28 -12.68 29.87
N ILE A 229 9.99 -12.57 28.56
CA ILE A 229 8.79 -11.93 28.01
C ILE A 229 7.90 -12.91 27.22
N SER A 230 8.14 -14.22 27.35
CA SER A 230 7.37 -15.25 26.62
C SER A 230 5.86 -15.13 26.83
N LYS A 231 5.39 -14.78 28.03
CA LYS A 231 3.96 -14.65 28.38
C LYS A 231 3.33 -13.28 28.06
N THR A 232 3.98 -12.44 27.27
CA THR A 232 3.44 -11.13 26.86
C THR A 232 3.08 -11.12 25.39
N VAL A 233 2.21 -10.20 24.96
CA VAL A 233 2.07 -9.88 23.53
C VAL A 233 3.30 -9.07 23.12
N LYS A 234 3.75 -9.22 21.86
CA LYS A 234 4.92 -8.49 21.32
C LYS A 234 4.52 -7.67 20.11
N ALA A 235 4.91 -6.40 20.09
CA ALA A 235 4.92 -5.59 18.88
C ALA A 235 6.33 -5.61 18.29
N LEU A 236 6.52 -6.38 17.22
CA LEU A 236 7.77 -6.44 16.46
C LEU A 236 7.85 -5.23 15.53
N ILE A 237 8.75 -4.30 15.82
CA ILE A 237 8.92 -3.04 15.08
C ILE A 237 10.09 -3.18 14.12
N PHE A 238 9.79 -3.35 12.84
CA PHE A 238 10.78 -3.41 11.77
C PHE A 238 11.12 -2.00 11.29
N GLY A 239 12.41 -1.65 11.30
CA GLY A 239 12.86 -0.34 10.87
C GLY A 239 14.37 -0.20 10.80
N ALA A 240 14.83 0.95 10.29
CA ALA A 240 16.24 1.25 10.13
C ALA A 240 16.56 2.73 10.34
N ASN A 241 17.80 3.01 10.73
CA ASN A 241 18.31 4.37 10.95
C ASN A 241 18.31 5.23 9.68
N TRP A 242 18.52 4.61 8.53
CA TRP A 242 18.61 5.31 7.24
C TRP A 242 17.23 5.74 6.71
N ALA A 243 16.12 5.21 7.25
CA ALA A 243 14.76 5.45 6.77
C ALA A 243 14.04 6.54 7.59
N PRO A 244 13.80 7.76 7.06
CA PRO A 244 13.10 8.83 7.78
C PRO A 244 11.71 8.46 8.30
N PRO A 245 10.86 7.70 7.56
CA PRO A 245 9.56 7.25 8.08
C PRO A 245 9.68 6.40 9.36
N CYS A 246 10.76 5.62 9.52
CA CYS A 246 11.02 4.85 10.74
C CYS A 246 11.29 5.77 11.94
N LYS A 247 12.07 6.84 11.76
CA LYS A 247 12.34 7.83 12.83
C LYS A 247 11.06 8.54 13.27
N ASN A 248 10.20 8.90 12.31
CA ASN A 248 8.92 9.53 12.63
C ASN A 248 8.00 8.57 13.41
N LEU A 249 7.92 7.31 12.98
CA LEU A 249 7.13 6.30 13.68
C LEU A 249 7.61 6.08 15.11
N VAL A 250 8.93 5.99 15.34
CA VAL A 250 9.49 5.82 16.70
C VAL A 250 9.04 6.97 17.62
N LYS A 251 9.06 8.23 17.15
CA LYS A 251 8.58 9.39 17.92
C LYS A 251 7.11 9.24 18.34
N GLN A 252 6.26 8.71 17.45
CA GLN A 252 4.85 8.46 17.74
C GLN A 252 4.64 7.30 18.72
N LEU A 253 5.47 6.24 18.62
CA LEU A 253 5.34 5.05 19.46
C LEU A 253 5.84 5.23 20.89
N ILE A 254 6.79 6.14 21.15
CA ILE A 254 7.31 6.39 22.51
C ILE A 254 6.19 6.75 23.52
N PRO A 255 5.33 7.76 23.27
CA PRO A 255 4.25 8.08 24.21
C PRO A 255 3.24 6.92 24.32
N ILE A 256 2.95 6.21 23.23
CA ILE A 256 2.03 5.05 23.22
C ILE A 256 2.58 3.94 24.12
N TYR A 257 3.85 3.55 23.94
CA TYR A 257 4.50 2.54 24.76
C TYR A 257 4.45 2.91 26.25
N LYS A 258 4.84 4.14 26.60
CA LYS A 258 4.78 4.64 27.99
C LYS A 258 3.36 4.58 28.55
N GLN A 259 2.36 5.01 27.78
CA GLN A 259 0.96 4.95 28.19
C GLN A 259 0.51 3.51 28.44
N MET A 260 0.84 2.57 27.54
CA MET A 260 0.48 1.16 27.69
C MET A 260 1.14 0.52 28.92
N LYS A 261 2.40 0.87 29.23
CA LYS A 261 3.07 0.44 30.47
C LYS A 261 2.38 0.99 31.71
N THR A 262 2.01 2.27 31.73
CA THR A 262 1.26 2.89 32.84
C THR A 262 -0.11 2.24 33.04
N SER A 263 -0.81 1.93 31.94
CA SER A 263 -2.10 1.21 31.95
C SER A 263 -1.96 -0.29 32.25
N LYS A 264 -0.74 -0.80 32.47
CA LYS A 264 -0.43 -2.22 32.72
C LYS A 264 -0.94 -3.17 31.64
N ILE A 265 -0.95 -2.71 30.38
CA ILE A 265 -1.28 -3.56 29.23
C ILE A 265 -0.11 -4.56 29.03
N ASN A 266 -0.43 -5.84 28.88
CA ASN A 266 0.54 -6.94 28.81
C ASN A 266 1.24 -7.03 27.43
N ILE A 267 1.88 -5.95 27.02
CA ILE A 267 2.59 -5.82 25.73
C ILE A 267 4.02 -5.35 25.93
N GLU A 268 4.93 -5.89 25.10
CA GLU A 268 6.28 -5.37 24.95
C GLU A 268 6.59 -5.05 23.49
N PHE A 269 7.31 -3.95 23.28
CA PHE A 269 7.77 -3.55 21.95
C PHE A 269 9.18 -4.11 21.75
N ILE A 270 9.46 -4.67 20.56
CA ILE A 270 10.76 -5.25 20.23
C ILE A 270 11.22 -4.69 18.90
N PHE A 271 12.37 -4.01 18.89
CA PHE A 271 12.99 -3.52 17.68
C PHE A 271 13.66 -4.66 16.89
N CYS A 272 13.29 -4.76 15.62
CA CYS A 272 13.82 -5.67 14.62
C CYS A 272 14.54 -4.83 13.56
N SER A 273 15.86 -4.72 13.65
CA SER A 273 16.61 -3.83 12.75
C SER A 273 16.69 -4.35 11.32
N SER A 274 16.55 -3.43 10.37
CA SER A 274 16.85 -3.60 8.95
C SER A 274 18.08 -2.78 8.52
N ASP A 275 18.92 -2.37 9.48
CA ASP A 275 20.17 -1.65 9.21
C ASP A 275 21.25 -2.56 8.61
N LEU A 276 22.10 -1.99 7.76
CA LEU A 276 23.21 -2.70 7.12
C LEU A 276 24.48 -2.76 7.98
N SER A 277 24.52 -2.04 9.10
CA SER A 277 25.67 -1.97 10.00
C SER A 277 25.26 -1.91 11.48
N GLU A 278 26.12 -2.45 12.35
CA GLU A 278 25.91 -2.42 13.80
C GLU A 278 25.93 -0.98 14.37
N SER A 279 26.68 -0.06 13.75
CA SER A 279 26.73 1.35 14.15
C SER A 279 25.39 2.05 13.92
N SER A 280 24.77 1.85 12.76
CA SER A 280 23.43 2.37 12.44
C SER A 280 22.37 1.77 13.36
N TYR A 281 22.44 0.46 13.60
CA TYR A 281 21.62 -0.23 14.60
C TYR A 281 21.72 0.46 15.97
N LYS A 282 22.95 0.67 16.48
CA LYS A 282 23.20 1.27 17.80
C LYS A 282 22.65 2.70 17.87
N ASN A 283 22.87 3.48 16.83
CA ASN A 283 22.39 4.87 16.74
C ASN A 283 20.87 4.98 16.69
N PHE A 284 20.18 4.01 16.08
CA PHE A 284 18.72 4.05 16.02
C PHE A 284 18.09 3.48 17.29
N TYR A 285 18.62 2.37 17.81
CA TYR A 285 18.19 1.79 19.07
C TYR A 285 18.39 2.73 20.28
N SER A 286 19.35 3.66 20.23
CA SER A 286 19.51 4.67 21.29
C SER A 286 18.29 5.59 21.44
N GLN A 287 17.46 5.72 20.40
CA GLN A 287 16.31 6.65 20.35
C GLN A 287 15.01 6.04 20.87
N MET A 288 15.00 4.78 21.35
CA MET A 288 13.79 4.08 21.78
C MET A 288 13.96 3.40 23.16
N PRO A 289 12.88 3.29 23.96
CA PRO A 289 12.95 2.79 25.34
C PRO A 289 12.63 1.29 25.51
N TRP A 290 12.29 0.59 24.43
CA TRP A 290 11.80 -0.80 24.48
C TRP A 290 12.89 -1.83 24.11
N TYR A 291 12.52 -3.11 24.02
CA TYR A 291 13.48 -4.19 23.77
C TYR A 291 14.03 -4.16 22.34
N ALA A 292 15.14 -4.85 22.09
CA ALA A 292 15.61 -5.10 20.74
C ALA A 292 16.22 -6.49 20.61
N PHE A 293 16.03 -7.13 19.45
CA PHE A 293 16.87 -8.26 19.10
C PHE A 293 18.31 -7.77 18.89
N PRO A 294 19.32 -8.47 19.43
CA PRO A 294 20.72 -8.15 19.16
C PRO A 294 20.99 -8.08 17.65
N TYR A 295 21.90 -7.19 17.26
CA TYR A 295 22.28 -7.05 15.85
C TYR A 295 22.88 -8.36 15.33
N ASP A 296 22.10 -9.05 14.50
CA ASP A 296 22.48 -10.24 13.75
C ASP A 296 21.77 -10.14 12.40
N LYS A 297 22.55 -9.79 11.36
CA LYS A 297 22.03 -9.56 10.02
C LYS A 297 21.33 -10.79 9.45
N VAL A 298 21.82 -11.99 9.75
CA VAL A 298 21.27 -13.25 9.21
C VAL A 298 19.96 -13.57 9.95
N ARG A 299 19.97 -13.55 11.28
CA ARG A 299 18.78 -13.84 12.09
C ARG A 299 17.65 -12.83 11.84
N LEU A 300 17.96 -11.53 11.80
CA LEU A 300 16.98 -10.47 11.54
C LEU A 300 16.48 -10.49 10.09
N GLY A 301 17.37 -10.80 9.13
CA GLY A 301 17.01 -11.03 7.74
C GLY A 301 16.03 -12.21 7.59
N ASN A 302 16.31 -13.32 8.27
CA ASN A 302 15.41 -14.49 8.29
C ASN A 302 14.08 -14.16 8.98
N LEU A 303 14.08 -13.43 10.10
CA LEU A 303 12.86 -12.97 10.75
C LEU A 303 11.96 -12.16 9.79
N SER A 304 12.56 -11.21 9.07
CA SER A 304 11.84 -10.40 8.07
C SER A 304 11.29 -11.25 6.92
N LYS A 305 12.05 -12.24 6.43
CA LYS A 305 11.59 -13.17 5.38
C LYS A 305 10.45 -14.07 5.87
N THR A 306 10.61 -14.75 7.01
CA THR A 306 9.60 -15.64 7.59
C THR A 306 8.26 -14.94 7.82
N ILE A 307 8.28 -13.67 8.25
CA ILE A 307 7.05 -12.90 8.43
C ILE A 307 6.51 -12.36 7.11
N GLY A 308 7.34 -12.21 6.08
CA GLY A 308 6.99 -11.58 4.80
C GLY A 308 6.89 -10.05 4.93
N ILE A 309 7.88 -9.44 5.59
CA ILE A 309 8.02 -7.97 5.65
C ILE A 309 8.77 -7.50 4.40
N SER A 310 8.04 -6.80 3.53
CA SER A 310 8.58 -6.25 2.27
C SER A 310 9.04 -4.80 2.41
N ASP A 311 8.37 -4.00 3.23
CA ASP A 311 8.62 -2.56 3.37
C ASP A 311 8.73 -2.16 4.86
N ILE A 312 9.45 -1.07 5.13
CA ILE A 312 9.63 -0.52 6.47
C ILE A 312 9.22 0.98 6.52
N PRO A 313 8.67 1.46 7.65
CA PRO A 313 8.47 0.72 8.88
C PRO A 313 7.26 -0.20 8.84
N ALA A 314 7.40 -1.36 9.47
CA ALA A 314 6.31 -2.31 9.68
C ALA A 314 6.22 -2.70 11.16
N ILE A 315 5.00 -2.95 11.65
CA ILE A 315 4.80 -3.48 13.00
C ILE A 315 3.92 -4.71 12.93
N VAL A 316 4.39 -5.81 13.49
CA VAL A 316 3.64 -7.07 13.58
C VAL A 316 3.34 -7.37 15.04
N ILE A 317 2.08 -7.66 15.34
CA ILE A 317 1.64 -8.05 16.69
C ILE A 317 1.65 -9.57 16.77
N VAL A 318 2.28 -10.09 17.81
CA VAL A 318 2.48 -11.52 18.06
C VAL A 318 2.00 -11.85 19.47
N ASP A 319 1.30 -12.97 19.62
CA ASP A 319 0.76 -13.43 20.91
C ASP A 319 1.84 -14.02 21.83
N GLU A 320 1.42 -14.50 23.01
CA GLU A 320 2.27 -15.22 23.97
C GLU A 320 2.82 -16.56 23.47
N ASN A 321 2.25 -17.12 22.39
CA ASN A 321 2.66 -18.38 21.77
C ASN A 321 3.49 -18.19 20.50
N ASP A 322 3.98 -16.97 20.27
CA ASP A 322 4.76 -16.60 19.09
C ASP A 322 3.98 -16.67 17.76
N LYS A 323 2.64 -16.66 17.79
CA LYS A 323 1.77 -16.60 16.61
C LYS A 323 1.42 -15.16 16.25
N ILE A 324 1.40 -14.87 14.95
CA ILE A 324 1.02 -13.54 14.46
C ILE A 324 -0.48 -13.31 14.69
N ILE A 325 -0.81 -12.26 15.44
CA ILE A 325 -2.18 -11.77 15.60
C ILE A 325 -2.56 -10.89 14.40
N THR A 326 -1.69 -9.95 14.03
CA THR A 326 -1.92 -9.03 12.91
C THR A 326 -0.63 -8.44 12.37
N LYS A 327 -0.56 -8.24 11.04
CA LYS A 327 0.51 -7.49 10.38
C LYS A 327 0.23 -5.98 10.31
N HIS A 328 -0.96 -5.54 10.72
CA HIS A 328 -1.38 -4.13 10.76
C HIS A 328 -1.07 -3.46 12.11
N GLY A 329 0.00 -3.89 12.79
CA GLY A 329 0.34 -3.39 14.12
C GLY A 329 0.57 -1.88 14.17
N LYS A 330 1.00 -1.28 13.05
CA LYS A 330 1.16 0.18 12.93
C LYS A 330 -0.20 0.88 13.09
N SER A 331 -1.20 0.47 12.32
CA SER A 331 -2.56 0.99 12.41
C SER A 331 -3.16 0.73 13.80
N CYS A 332 -2.99 -0.47 14.34
CA CYS A 332 -3.50 -0.85 15.66
C CYS A 332 -2.96 0.07 16.77
N LEU A 333 -1.64 0.28 16.82
CA LEU A 333 -1.02 1.09 17.88
C LEU A 333 -1.33 2.58 17.73
N LEU A 334 -1.34 3.11 16.51
CA LEU A 334 -1.57 4.55 16.27
C LEU A 334 -3.04 4.96 16.48
N TYR A 335 -3.99 4.10 16.10
CA TYR A 335 -5.42 4.34 16.25
C TYR A 335 -5.94 4.02 17.66
N ASP A 336 -5.41 2.97 18.30
CA ASP A 336 -5.83 2.52 19.63
C ASP A 336 -4.71 2.70 20.66
N GLN A 337 -4.34 3.96 20.89
CA GLN A 337 -3.24 4.37 21.77
C GLN A 337 -3.44 3.96 23.24
N PHE A 338 -4.69 3.69 23.63
CA PHE A 338 -5.06 3.22 24.97
C PHE A 338 -5.24 1.70 25.06
N GLY A 339 -5.08 0.98 23.95
CA GLY A 339 -5.22 -0.48 23.87
C GLY A 339 -6.60 -1.00 24.26
N LYS A 340 -7.67 -0.27 23.94
CA LYS A 340 -9.06 -0.68 24.20
C LYS A 340 -9.43 -1.98 23.49
N ASN A 341 -8.81 -2.26 22.36
CA ASN A 341 -9.01 -3.45 21.54
C ASN A 341 -7.86 -4.45 21.68
N PHE A 342 -6.95 -4.27 22.65
CA PHE A 342 -5.84 -5.20 22.87
C PHE A 342 -6.36 -6.64 23.05
N PRO A 343 -5.76 -7.67 22.39
CA PRO A 343 -4.49 -7.65 21.65
C PRO A 343 -4.63 -7.43 20.13
N TRP A 344 -5.71 -6.79 19.68
CA TRP A 344 -6.05 -6.51 18.26
C TRP A 344 -6.25 -7.76 17.40
N ASN A 345 -6.94 -8.74 17.97
CA ASN A 345 -7.48 -9.87 17.22
C ASN A 345 -8.33 -9.40 16.02
N ARG A 346 -8.46 -10.27 15.03
CA ARG A 346 -9.36 -10.05 13.89
C ARG A 346 -10.77 -9.71 14.41
N LYS A 347 -11.35 -8.62 13.90
CA LYS A 347 -12.73 -8.23 14.19
C LYS A 347 -13.69 -8.88 13.18
N PRO A 348 -14.97 -9.07 13.55
CA PRO A 348 -15.98 -9.55 12.62
C PRO A 348 -16.21 -8.62 11.43
N MET A 349 -16.16 -7.32 11.69
CA MET A 349 -16.29 -6.27 10.70
C MET A 349 -15.35 -5.11 11.01
N TYR A 350 -15.07 -4.31 10.00
CA TYR A 350 -14.24 -3.10 10.10
C TYR A 350 -14.98 -1.90 9.52
N GLU A 351 -14.89 -0.76 10.18
CA GLU A 351 -15.15 0.52 9.50
C GLU A 351 -14.03 0.76 8.50
N LEU A 352 -14.35 1.13 7.26
CA LEU A 352 -13.39 1.50 6.23
C LEU A 352 -12.92 2.94 6.47
N ASN A 353 -11.66 3.09 6.85
CA ASN A 353 -11.02 4.38 7.17
C ASN A 353 -9.51 4.32 6.88
N GLU A 354 -8.78 5.43 7.12
CA GLU A 354 -7.34 5.52 6.87
C GLU A 354 -6.52 4.37 7.50
N PHE A 355 -6.98 3.83 8.63
CA PHE A 355 -6.26 2.80 9.39
C PHE A 355 -6.60 1.36 8.98
N THR A 356 -7.77 1.14 8.39
CA THR A 356 -8.28 -0.19 8.03
C THR A 356 -8.24 -0.46 6.53
N ALA A 357 -8.15 0.56 5.68
CA ALA A 357 -8.16 0.41 4.22
C ALA A 357 -7.06 -0.53 3.70
N SER A 358 -5.90 -0.59 4.37
CA SER A 358 -4.82 -1.53 4.01
C SER A 358 -5.24 -3.00 4.09
N ARG A 359 -6.28 -3.34 4.87
CA ARG A 359 -6.82 -4.70 5.04
C ARG A 359 -7.60 -5.20 3.82
N LEU A 360 -8.04 -4.31 2.94
CA LEU A 360 -8.66 -4.71 1.67
C LEU A 360 -7.69 -5.57 0.81
N ASN A 361 -6.38 -5.42 1.01
CA ASN A 361 -5.35 -6.23 0.34
C ASN A 361 -5.16 -7.62 0.97
N ASP A 362 -5.64 -7.85 2.20
CA ASP A 362 -5.41 -9.13 2.91
C ASP A 362 -6.27 -10.27 2.34
N GLY A 363 -7.40 -9.94 1.71
CA GLY A 363 -8.29 -10.93 1.13
C GLY A 363 -9.62 -10.36 0.62
N LEU A 364 -10.49 -11.28 0.21
CA LEU A 364 -11.81 -10.95 -0.31
C LEU A 364 -12.58 -10.07 0.68
N SER A 365 -13.10 -8.94 0.21
CA SER A 365 -13.72 -7.94 1.07
C SER A 365 -15.12 -7.59 0.58
N LEU A 366 -16.14 -7.78 1.41
CA LEU A 366 -17.45 -7.19 1.20
C LEU A 366 -17.47 -5.81 1.83
N VAL A 367 -17.88 -4.81 1.06
CA VAL A 367 -18.00 -3.43 1.52
C VAL A 367 -19.42 -2.95 1.29
N LEU A 368 -20.07 -2.46 2.34
CA LEU A 368 -21.31 -1.70 2.25
C LEU A 368 -20.96 -0.20 2.24
N PHE A 369 -21.04 0.42 1.07
CA PHE A 369 -20.88 1.86 0.89
C PHE A 369 -22.21 2.55 1.21
N THR A 370 -22.15 3.57 2.06
CA THR A 370 -23.25 4.46 2.46
C THR A 370 -22.76 5.90 2.49
N GLU A 371 -23.64 6.88 2.69
CA GLU A 371 -23.24 8.29 2.83
C GLU A 371 -22.38 8.55 4.08
N GLY A 372 -22.30 7.58 5.00
CA GLY A 372 -21.44 7.61 6.16
C GLY A 372 -22.01 8.39 7.35
N THR A 373 -23.26 8.87 7.28
CA THR A 373 -23.90 9.56 8.41
C THR A 373 -23.95 8.66 9.65
N PRO A 374 -24.06 9.21 10.87
CA PRO A 374 -24.18 8.41 12.08
C PRO A 374 -25.34 7.38 12.02
N GLU A 375 -26.44 7.75 11.39
CA GLU A 375 -27.59 6.88 11.14
C GLU A 375 -27.24 5.74 10.16
N ASP A 376 -26.55 6.03 9.06
CA ASP A 376 -26.11 5.03 8.07
C ASP A 376 -25.08 4.06 8.65
N VAL A 377 -24.16 4.56 9.48
CA VAL A 377 -23.17 3.74 10.17
C VAL A 377 -23.87 2.76 11.11
N LYS A 378 -24.83 3.25 11.90
CA LYS A 378 -25.62 2.40 12.80
C LYS A 378 -26.41 1.34 12.02
N PHE A 379 -27.09 1.75 10.95
CA PHE A 379 -27.82 0.85 10.05
C PHE A 379 -26.91 -0.23 9.45
N SER A 380 -25.75 0.16 8.93
CA SER A 380 -24.77 -0.74 8.33
C SER A 380 -24.28 -1.78 9.34
N ILE A 381 -23.97 -1.37 10.57
CA ILE A 381 -23.55 -2.28 11.64
C ILE A 381 -24.66 -3.27 11.99
N GLU A 382 -25.91 -2.81 12.13
CA GLU A 382 -27.05 -3.67 12.49
C GLU A 382 -27.31 -4.75 11.43
N ILE A 383 -27.25 -4.40 10.14
CA ILE A 383 -27.44 -5.33 9.03
C ILE A 383 -26.27 -6.30 8.86
N LEU A 384 -25.04 -5.80 8.96
CA LEU A 384 -23.85 -6.61 8.71
C LEU A 384 -23.48 -7.50 9.89
N LYS A 385 -23.99 -7.24 11.10
CA LYS A 385 -23.61 -8.00 12.30
C LYS A 385 -23.85 -9.51 12.19
N PRO A 386 -25.06 -10.00 11.84
CA PRO A 386 -25.30 -11.43 11.69
C PRO A 386 -24.37 -12.09 10.67
N ILE A 387 -24.15 -11.41 9.53
CA ILE A 387 -23.27 -11.87 8.45
C ILE A 387 -21.82 -11.92 8.94
N SER A 388 -21.36 -10.87 9.62
CA SER A 388 -20.01 -10.78 10.14
C SER A 388 -19.72 -11.87 11.17
N GLU A 389 -20.70 -12.26 11.99
CA GLU A 389 -20.58 -13.32 12.98
C GLU A 389 -20.51 -14.70 12.31
N GLU A 390 -21.34 -14.95 11.29
CA GLU A 390 -21.29 -16.17 10.47
C GLU A 390 -19.90 -16.39 9.85
N TYR A 391 -19.33 -15.34 9.25
CA TYR A 391 -18.01 -15.37 8.61
C TYR A 391 -16.83 -15.20 9.57
N SER A 392 -17.08 -14.97 10.86
CA SER A 392 -16.05 -14.91 11.91
C SER A 392 -15.77 -16.24 12.58
N ILE A 393 -16.72 -17.18 12.54
CA ILE A 393 -16.56 -18.49 13.17
C ILE A 393 -15.43 -19.24 12.45
N PHE A 394 -14.25 -19.23 13.07
CA PHE A 394 -13.18 -20.13 12.70
C PHE A 394 -13.67 -21.56 12.91
N LYS A 395 -14.06 -22.25 11.84
CA LYS A 395 -13.96 -23.71 11.81
C LYS A 395 -12.47 -24.06 11.80
N GLU A 396 -11.85 -24.12 12.97
CA GLU A 396 -10.69 -24.99 13.12
C GLU A 396 -11.22 -26.41 12.95
N ASP A 397 -11.13 -26.94 11.73
CA ASP A 397 -11.40 -28.35 11.48
C ASP A 397 -10.37 -29.17 12.27
N ASN A 398 -10.78 -29.64 13.45
CA ASN A 398 -10.23 -30.83 14.07
C ASN A 398 -10.59 -32.04 13.18
N SER A 399 -9.96 -32.17 12.01
CA SER A 399 -9.89 -33.43 11.29
C SER A 399 -8.67 -34.22 11.78
N THR A 400 -8.68 -34.54 13.08
CA THR A 400 -8.04 -35.74 13.60
C THR A 400 -9.13 -36.60 14.20
N SER A 401 -9.07 -37.90 13.92
CA SER A 401 -9.98 -38.97 14.33
C SER A 401 -11.42 -38.92 13.78
N ASN A 402 -11.64 -39.63 12.68
CA ASN A 402 -12.68 -40.66 12.65
C ASN A 402 -12.15 -41.82 11.80
N GLU A 403 -11.45 -42.70 12.50
CA GLU A 403 -11.29 -44.10 12.13
C GLU A 403 -12.68 -44.76 11.98
N ASP A 404 -12.70 -45.79 11.13
CA ASP A 404 -13.65 -46.90 11.14
C ASP A 404 -15.12 -46.62 10.80
N LYS A 405 -15.51 -47.02 9.58
CA LYS A 405 -16.30 -48.26 9.39
C LYS A 405 -16.51 -48.62 7.92
N SER A 406 -16.11 -49.85 7.63
CA SER A 406 -16.63 -50.78 6.62
C SER A 406 -18.10 -50.56 6.24
N ASP A 407 -18.42 -50.58 4.94
CA ASP A 407 -19.16 -51.69 4.32
C ASP A 407 -19.39 -51.52 2.81
N ASN A 408 -18.88 -52.53 2.09
CA ASN A 408 -19.41 -53.23 0.92
C ASN A 408 -20.63 -52.71 0.11
N THR A 409 -20.47 -52.90 -1.21
CA THR A 409 -21.46 -53.23 -2.27
C THR A 409 -22.37 -52.14 -2.83
N GLY A 410 -22.32 -51.95 -4.16
CA GLY A 410 -23.44 -51.38 -4.92
C GLY A 410 -23.09 -50.49 -6.11
N VAL A 411 -22.89 -51.15 -7.26
CA VAL A 411 -23.00 -50.65 -8.64
C VAL A 411 -24.05 -49.54 -8.86
N THR A 412 -23.66 -48.53 -9.67
CA THR A 412 -24.48 -47.54 -10.41
C THR A 412 -25.33 -46.53 -9.62
N LYS A 413 -24.92 -45.26 -9.68
CA LYS A 413 -25.68 -44.14 -10.26
C LYS A 413 -24.86 -42.86 -10.10
N SER A 414 -24.70 -42.15 -11.21
CA SER A 414 -24.42 -40.72 -11.32
C SER A 414 -23.48 -40.11 -10.27
N THR A 415 -22.24 -39.83 -10.68
CA THR A 415 -21.35 -38.85 -10.03
C THR A 415 -22.00 -37.47 -10.09
N SER A 416 -22.99 -37.24 -9.22
CA SER A 416 -23.64 -35.96 -8.99
C SER A 416 -23.31 -35.50 -7.57
N LEU A 417 -22.71 -34.31 -7.51
CA LEU A 417 -22.63 -33.36 -6.39
C LEU A 417 -21.62 -33.58 -5.26
N ALA A 418 -21.18 -34.79 -4.92
CA ALA A 418 -20.23 -34.96 -3.80
C ALA A 418 -18.83 -34.32 -4.03
N SER A 419 -18.45 -34.04 -5.28
CA SER A 419 -17.19 -33.35 -5.60
C SER A 419 -17.29 -31.82 -5.60
N MET A 420 -18.51 -31.25 -5.66
CA MET A 420 -18.70 -29.79 -5.62
C MET A 420 -18.81 -29.25 -4.19
N ASP A 421 -19.45 -29.99 -3.27
CA ASP A 421 -19.60 -29.54 -1.88
C ASP A 421 -18.24 -29.37 -1.16
N SER A 422 -17.24 -30.19 -1.50
CA SER A 422 -15.86 -30.05 -1.03
C SER A 422 -15.06 -28.91 -1.67
N ILE A 423 -15.48 -28.44 -2.85
CA ILE A 423 -14.88 -27.29 -3.54
C ILE A 423 -15.46 -25.99 -2.98
N MET A 424 -16.75 -25.99 -2.62
CA MET A 424 -17.46 -24.82 -2.09
C MET A 424 -17.10 -24.47 -0.64
N THR A 425 -16.73 -25.45 0.19
CA THR A 425 -16.43 -25.26 1.62
C THR A 425 -15.06 -24.60 1.92
N ILE A 426 -14.29 -24.16 0.92
CA ILE A 426 -12.96 -23.55 1.14
C ILE A 426 -12.89 -22.07 0.71
N GLN A 427 -14.00 -21.45 0.29
CA GLN A 427 -14.04 -20.03 -0.10
C GLN A 427 -14.19 -19.02 1.07
N GLU A 428 -14.12 -19.45 2.33
CA GLU A 428 -15.05 -18.87 3.33
C GLU A 428 -14.70 -17.50 3.94
N ASN A 429 -13.45 -17.03 4.03
CA ASN A 429 -13.16 -15.85 4.86
C ASN A 429 -13.28 -14.52 4.10
N ILE A 430 -14.51 -14.13 3.77
CA ILE A 430 -14.82 -12.75 3.36
C ILE A 430 -14.64 -11.80 4.55
N GLN A 431 -13.94 -10.69 4.34
CA GLN A 431 -13.83 -9.61 5.32
C GLN A 431 -15.01 -8.67 5.13
N ILE A 432 -15.65 -8.26 6.23
CA ILE A 432 -16.81 -7.36 6.15
C ILE A 432 -16.38 -5.94 6.51
N PHE A 433 -16.73 -4.99 5.65
CA PHE A 433 -16.50 -3.57 5.83
C PHE A 433 -17.79 -2.77 5.67
N TYR A 434 -17.87 -1.66 6.40
CA TYR A 434 -18.87 -0.60 6.19
C TYR A 434 -18.15 0.74 6.10
N THR A 435 -18.74 1.72 5.42
CA THR A 435 -18.17 3.08 5.34
C THR A 435 -18.69 3.99 6.45
N GLY A 436 -17.85 4.93 6.87
CA GLY A 436 -18.22 6.08 7.70
C GLY A 436 -17.95 7.39 6.94
N GLU A 437 -17.81 8.50 7.67
CA GLU A 437 -17.54 9.83 7.09
C GLU A 437 -16.08 10.03 6.61
N ASP A 438 -15.21 9.02 6.71
CA ASP A 438 -13.79 9.17 6.32
C ASP A 438 -13.66 9.41 4.81
N PRO A 439 -13.00 10.51 4.37
CA PRO A 439 -12.81 10.85 2.96
C PRO A 439 -12.16 9.75 2.11
N ILE A 440 -11.45 8.80 2.72
CA ILE A 440 -10.89 7.64 2.02
C ILE A 440 -11.96 6.76 1.36
N CYS A 441 -13.21 6.79 1.84
CA CYS A 441 -14.30 6.00 1.25
C CYS A 441 -14.61 6.46 -0.17
N ASP A 442 -14.80 7.78 -0.36
CA ASP A 442 -15.01 8.41 -1.68
C ASP A 442 -13.85 8.10 -2.62
N HIS A 443 -12.61 8.19 -2.10
CA HIS A 443 -11.41 7.86 -2.86
C HIS A 443 -11.37 6.41 -3.35
N ILE A 444 -11.77 5.47 -2.50
CA ILE A 444 -11.82 4.07 -2.86
C ILE A 444 -12.91 3.89 -3.92
N MET A 445 -14.10 4.45 -3.75
CA MET A 445 -15.16 4.41 -4.77
C MET A 445 -14.70 4.99 -6.12
N ASP A 446 -14.10 6.17 -6.14
CA ASP A 446 -13.56 6.80 -7.35
C ASP A 446 -12.54 5.87 -8.06
N ASN A 447 -11.59 5.30 -7.30
CA ASN A 447 -10.58 4.40 -7.84
C ASN A 447 -11.15 3.05 -8.33
N LEU A 448 -12.30 2.65 -7.81
CA LEU A 448 -13.05 1.48 -8.29
C LEU A 448 -13.93 1.80 -9.50
N GLY A 449 -14.02 3.07 -9.93
CA GLY A 449 -14.92 3.52 -10.99
C GLY A 449 -16.37 3.71 -10.53
N LEU A 450 -16.60 3.83 -9.23
CA LEU A 450 -17.91 3.93 -8.57
C LEU A 450 -18.21 5.34 -8.04
N GLY A 451 -17.44 6.37 -8.41
CA GLY A 451 -17.55 7.73 -7.86
C GLY A 451 -18.92 8.39 -8.04
N ASP A 452 -19.65 8.02 -9.09
CA ASP A 452 -21.00 8.52 -9.39
C ASP A 452 -22.11 7.49 -9.06
N ALA A 453 -21.78 6.40 -8.35
CA ALA A 453 -22.76 5.35 -8.02
C ALA A 453 -23.77 5.81 -6.96
N GLU A 454 -25.01 5.36 -7.09
CA GLU A 454 -26.05 5.58 -6.09
C GLU A 454 -25.76 4.77 -4.81
N LEU A 455 -25.99 5.39 -3.65
CA LEU A 455 -25.80 4.78 -2.33
C LEU A 455 -27.16 4.49 -1.67
N PRO A 456 -27.28 3.44 -0.85
CA PRO A 456 -26.23 2.50 -0.44
C PRO A 456 -25.86 1.48 -1.53
N LEU A 457 -24.60 1.04 -1.54
CA LEU A 457 -24.07 0.10 -2.53
C LEU A 457 -23.31 -1.05 -1.85
N ILE A 458 -23.66 -2.29 -2.18
CA ILE A 458 -22.97 -3.50 -1.69
C ILE A 458 -22.00 -3.98 -2.78
N ALA A 459 -20.72 -4.11 -2.41
CA ALA A 459 -19.66 -4.53 -3.32
C ALA A 459 -18.81 -5.66 -2.72
N ILE A 460 -18.42 -6.63 -3.54
CA ILE A 460 -17.36 -7.59 -3.21
C ILE A 460 -16.12 -7.23 -4.01
N ILE A 461 -15.04 -6.89 -3.31
CA ILE A 461 -13.76 -6.44 -3.87
C ILE A 461 -12.72 -7.53 -3.64
N ASP A 462 -12.06 -7.97 -4.72
CA ASP A 462 -10.89 -8.83 -4.69
C ASP A 462 -9.72 -8.13 -5.39
N ILE A 463 -8.94 -7.37 -4.61
CA ILE A 463 -7.80 -6.61 -5.12
C ILE A 463 -6.75 -7.52 -5.76
N LEU A 464 -6.60 -8.76 -5.26
CA LEU A 464 -5.56 -9.68 -5.73
C LEU A 464 -5.93 -10.28 -7.09
N SER A 465 -7.19 -10.68 -7.30
CA SER A 465 -7.66 -11.08 -8.64
C SER A 465 -7.87 -9.89 -9.57
N GLY A 466 -7.92 -8.66 -9.03
CA GLY A 466 -8.18 -7.46 -9.81
C GLY A 466 -9.64 -7.33 -10.22
N THR A 467 -10.57 -7.89 -9.44
CA THR A 467 -12.01 -7.91 -9.77
C THR A 467 -12.88 -7.29 -8.68
N LEU A 468 -14.05 -6.81 -9.09
CA LEU A 468 -15.11 -6.24 -8.28
C LEU A 468 -16.45 -6.82 -8.74
N SER A 469 -17.36 -7.08 -7.83
CA SER A 469 -18.77 -7.37 -8.12
C SER A 469 -19.68 -6.45 -7.33
N LEU A 470 -20.76 -6.01 -7.96
CA LEU A 470 -21.78 -5.17 -7.34
C LEU A 470 -23.05 -5.97 -7.14
N CYS A 471 -23.78 -5.67 -6.07
CA CYS A 471 -25.11 -6.22 -5.87
C CYS A 471 -26.11 -5.43 -6.72
N ASP A 472 -26.86 -6.11 -7.58
CA ASP A 472 -27.85 -5.49 -8.46
C ASP A 472 -29.19 -5.18 -7.76
N ASN A 473 -29.33 -5.54 -6.47
CA ASN A 473 -30.56 -5.31 -5.71
C ASN A 473 -30.54 -3.90 -5.09
N PRO A 474 -31.55 -3.04 -5.34
CA PRO A 474 -31.59 -1.68 -4.79
C PRO A 474 -31.81 -1.64 -3.27
N ASP A 475 -32.41 -2.69 -2.69
CA ASP A 475 -32.65 -2.78 -1.26
C ASP A 475 -31.45 -3.40 -0.53
N VAL A 476 -31.20 -2.95 0.69
CA VAL A 476 -30.15 -3.50 1.56
C VAL A 476 -30.79 -4.22 2.75
N SER A 477 -30.59 -5.53 2.83
CA SER A 477 -31.01 -6.37 3.96
C SER A 477 -30.03 -7.51 4.18
N GLY A 478 -30.08 -8.13 5.37
CA GLY A 478 -29.22 -9.28 5.69
C GLY A 478 -29.38 -10.44 4.69
N ASP A 479 -30.63 -10.75 4.32
CA ASP A 479 -30.93 -11.83 3.36
C ASP A 479 -30.39 -11.53 1.96
N ILE A 480 -30.49 -10.27 1.51
CA ILE A 480 -29.98 -9.84 0.21
C ILE A 480 -28.45 -9.97 0.16
N ILE A 481 -27.75 -9.55 1.21
CA ILE A 481 -26.29 -9.66 1.27
C ILE A 481 -25.86 -11.13 1.32
N SER A 482 -26.53 -11.97 2.13
CA SER A 482 -26.24 -13.41 2.16
C SER A 482 -26.46 -14.08 0.81
N GLN A 483 -27.56 -13.73 0.11
CA GLN A 483 -27.83 -14.21 -1.24
C GLN A 483 -26.78 -13.72 -2.23
N PHE A 484 -26.37 -12.45 -2.16
CA PHE A 484 -25.31 -11.90 -3.00
C PHE A 484 -23.96 -12.60 -2.81
N ILE A 485 -23.58 -12.92 -1.57
CA ILE A 485 -22.37 -13.70 -1.29
C ILE A 485 -22.49 -15.12 -1.87
N LEU A 486 -23.65 -15.77 -1.72
CA LEU A 486 -23.89 -17.10 -2.31
C LEU A 486 -23.82 -17.06 -3.83
N ASP A 487 -24.41 -16.05 -4.48
CA ASP A 487 -24.37 -15.91 -5.94
C ASP A 487 -22.97 -15.58 -6.43
N TYR A 488 -22.20 -14.75 -5.71
CA TYR A 488 -20.79 -14.51 -5.98
C TYR A 488 -19.96 -15.79 -5.90
N LYS A 489 -20.16 -16.62 -4.86
CA LYS A 489 -19.47 -17.91 -4.69
C LYS A 489 -19.81 -18.93 -5.78
N ASN A 490 -21.00 -18.83 -6.36
CA ASN A 490 -21.52 -19.70 -7.40
C ASN A 490 -21.26 -19.18 -8.83
N ASP A 491 -20.43 -18.13 -9.00
CA ASP A 491 -20.14 -17.49 -10.29
C ASP A 491 -21.40 -16.95 -11.02
N LYS A 492 -22.43 -16.55 -10.26
CA LYS A 492 -23.72 -16.06 -10.81
C LYS A 492 -23.80 -14.54 -10.92
N VAL A 493 -22.80 -13.81 -10.43
CA VAL A 493 -22.74 -12.34 -10.49
C VAL A 493 -21.69 -11.88 -11.50
N PRO A 494 -21.92 -10.76 -12.20
CA PRO A 494 -20.93 -10.20 -13.11
C PRO A 494 -19.66 -9.76 -12.36
N LEU A 495 -18.51 -9.99 -12.99
CA LEU A 495 -17.21 -9.50 -12.53
C LEU A 495 -16.80 -8.29 -13.37
N ILE A 496 -16.51 -7.18 -12.70
CA ILE A 496 -15.94 -5.97 -13.26
C ILE A 496 -14.43 -6.02 -12.99
N ASN A 497 -13.60 -5.85 -14.02
CA ASN A 497 -12.16 -5.69 -13.82
C ASN A 497 -11.90 -4.33 -13.16
N LEU A 498 -11.11 -4.33 -12.10
CA LEU A 498 -10.63 -3.10 -11.50
C LEU A 498 -9.89 -2.27 -12.55
N PRO A 499 -10.03 -0.94 -12.54
CA PRO A 499 -9.35 -0.06 -13.49
C PRO A 499 -7.84 -0.38 -13.58
N SER A 500 -7.42 -0.87 -14.74
CA SER A 500 -6.01 -1.14 -15.02
C SER A 500 -5.31 0.15 -15.42
N SER A 501 -4.01 0.27 -15.13
CA SER A 501 -3.23 1.49 -15.37
C SER A 501 -3.01 1.87 -16.84
N LYS A 502 -3.68 1.23 -17.81
CA LYS A 502 -3.33 1.25 -19.24
C LYS A 502 -4.40 1.78 -20.20
N THR A 503 -5.48 2.42 -19.76
CA THR A 503 -6.34 3.18 -20.69
C THR A 503 -5.67 4.49 -21.10
N GLU A 504 -5.09 4.43 -22.30
CA GLU A 504 -4.90 5.50 -23.30
C GLU A 504 -3.98 6.69 -22.97
N LYS A 505 -3.28 7.15 -24.02
CA LYS A 505 -2.09 8.02 -24.03
C LYS A 505 -2.28 9.45 -23.50
N THR A 506 -3.31 9.72 -22.71
CA THR A 506 -3.59 11.03 -22.12
C THR A 506 -4.36 10.87 -20.81
N GLN A 507 -3.78 10.23 -19.79
CA GLN A 507 -4.07 10.46 -18.35
C GLN A 507 -3.22 9.51 -17.50
N LYS A 508 -2.05 10.00 -17.06
CA LYS A 508 -1.13 9.30 -16.16
C LYS A 508 -1.47 9.61 -14.69
N SER A 509 -2.19 8.73 -13.98
CA SER A 509 -2.03 8.52 -12.53
C SER A 509 -2.88 7.35 -12.04
N THR A 510 -2.41 6.14 -12.26
CA THR A 510 -3.20 4.92 -12.03
C THR A 510 -2.53 4.05 -10.97
N ASN A 511 -3.29 3.69 -9.93
CA ASN A 511 -2.93 2.82 -8.79
C ASN A 511 -1.90 3.29 -7.75
N LEU A 512 -1.62 4.59 -7.68
CA LEU A 512 -0.68 5.10 -6.68
C LEU A 512 -1.32 5.52 -5.34
N VAL A 513 -2.63 5.52 -5.09
CA VAL A 513 -3.13 5.93 -3.75
C VAL A 513 -2.95 4.82 -2.70
N ILE A 514 -3.17 3.55 -3.05
CA ILE A 514 -2.95 2.43 -2.11
C ILE A 514 -1.45 2.09 -1.98
N TYR A 515 -0.63 2.34 -3.01
CA TYR A 515 0.82 2.10 -2.98
C TYR A 515 1.70 3.32 -2.61
N LYS A 516 1.26 4.59 -2.73
CA LYS A 516 2.09 5.78 -2.38
C LYS A 516 2.35 5.96 -0.91
N ILE A 517 1.65 5.27 -0.01
CA ILE A 517 1.95 5.39 1.42
C ILE A 517 3.26 4.67 1.79
N LEU A 518 3.86 3.86 0.90
CA LEU A 518 4.95 2.95 1.30
C LEU A 518 6.27 2.99 0.53
N ILE A 519 6.50 3.86 -0.46
CA ILE A 519 7.78 3.82 -1.21
C ILE A 519 8.52 5.15 -1.20
N THR A 520 9.65 5.18 -0.48
CA THR A 520 10.77 6.07 -0.77
C THR A 520 12.08 5.31 -0.55
N ASN A 521 12.95 5.35 -1.57
CA ASN A 521 14.35 4.91 -1.65
C ASN A 521 14.62 3.43 -1.93
N MET A 522 15.22 3.18 -3.10
CA MET A 522 16.61 2.70 -3.24
C MET A 522 17.01 2.84 -4.72
N GLU A 523 17.98 3.71 -5.01
CA GLU A 523 18.66 3.82 -6.31
C GLU A 523 20.04 3.17 -6.21
N ASN A 524 20.36 2.32 -7.18
CA ASN A 524 21.70 1.79 -7.41
C ASN A 524 22.50 2.76 -8.28
N GLN A 525 23.76 2.93 -7.91
CA GLN A 525 24.74 3.78 -8.56
C GLN A 525 25.28 3.11 -9.83
N GLU A 526 25.06 3.71 -11.00
CA GLU A 526 25.99 3.67 -12.12
C GLU A 526 26.06 5.05 -12.79
N SER A 527 27.25 5.38 -13.28
CA SER A 527 27.73 6.72 -13.65
C SER A 527 27.18 7.22 -15.00
N VAL A 528 26.28 8.21 -14.99
CA VAL A 528 25.92 9.06 -16.14
C VAL A 528 25.59 10.47 -15.64
N GLU A 529 25.97 11.49 -16.42
CA GLU A 529 25.84 12.96 -16.27
C GLU A 529 25.10 13.52 -15.04
N LYS A 530 25.71 14.51 -14.35
CA LYS A 530 25.17 15.22 -13.18
C LYS A 530 23.66 15.52 -13.33
N ALA A 531 22.82 14.65 -12.79
CA ALA A 531 21.40 14.86 -12.74
C ALA A 531 21.12 16.15 -11.94
N ILE A 532 20.41 17.10 -12.54
CA ILE A 532 19.99 18.33 -11.86
C ILE A 532 18.80 17.97 -10.98
N TYR A 533 19.07 17.74 -9.70
CA TYR A 533 18.05 17.50 -8.69
C TYR A 533 17.37 18.82 -8.31
N ARG A 534 16.10 19.00 -8.68
CA ARG A 534 15.29 20.19 -8.37
C ARG A 534 14.62 20.08 -7.01
N ARG A 535 15.44 19.95 -5.97
CA ARG A 535 15.01 19.83 -4.58
C ARG A 535 15.95 20.62 -3.69
N ASN A 536 15.39 21.34 -2.72
CA ASN A 536 16.18 22.01 -1.70
C ASN A 536 16.98 20.97 -0.90
N GLU A 537 18.29 21.17 -0.82
CA GLU A 537 19.16 20.29 -0.05
C GLU A 537 18.83 20.36 1.45
N CYS A 538 19.03 19.26 2.17
CA CYS A 538 18.77 19.25 3.60
C CYS A 538 19.71 20.23 4.32
N GLY A 539 19.14 21.23 5.00
CA GLY A 539 19.91 22.24 5.73
C GLY A 539 20.38 23.44 4.90
N CYS A 540 19.98 23.55 3.63
CA CYS A 540 20.28 24.75 2.83
C CYS A 540 19.59 25.99 3.42
N LYS A 541 20.25 27.14 3.30
CA LYS A 541 19.71 28.40 3.79
C LYS A 541 18.50 28.84 2.96
N LYS A 542 17.66 29.73 3.50
CA LYS A 542 16.48 30.25 2.78
C LYS A 542 16.88 30.92 1.46
N GLU A 543 18.04 31.57 1.41
CA GLU A 543 18.56 32.25 0.21
C GLU A 543 19.02 31.26 -0.87
N GLU A 544 19.29 30.00 -0.50
CA GLU A 544 19.70 28.91 -1.40
C GLU A 544 18.49 28.08 -1.87
N TRP A 545 17.29 28.39 -1.39
CA TRP A 545 16.09 27.66 -1.81
C TRP A 545 15.81 27.92 -3.29
N TYR A 546 15.44 26.85 -3.99
CA TYR A 546 15.07 26.89 -5.40
C TYR A 546 16.20 27.28 -6.36
N ASP A 547 17.46 27.20 -5.93
CA ASP A 547 18.66 27.54 -6.73
C ASP A 547 18.99 26.46 -7.78
N TRP A 548 18.04 26.20 -8.68
CA TRP A 548 18.23 25.35 -9.85
C TRP A 548 17.85 26.08 -11.14
N PRO A 549 18.49 25.75 -12.27
CA PRO A 549 18.19 26.40 -13.54
C PRO A 549 16.71 26.26 -13.93
N PRO A 550 16.10 27.33 -14.48
CA PRO A 550 14.72 27.29 -14.91
C PRO A 550 14.51 26.23 -15.99
N MET A 551 13.36 25.57 -15.94
CA MET A 551 12.95 24.58 -16.92
C MET A 551 11.85 25.15 -17.81
N ASP A 552 11.87 24.77 -19.09
CA ASP A 552 10.76 25.02 -20.01
C ASP A 552 9.54 24.18 -19.62
N PHE A 553 8.34 24.74 -19.73
CA PHE A 553 7.10 24.07 -19.34
C PHE A 553 6.90 22.72 -20.05
N MET A 554 7.24 22.61 -21.34
CA MET A 554 7.10 21.36 -22.11
C MET A 554 8.05 20.26 -21.63
N LYS A 555 9.12 20.63 -20.92
CA LYS A 555 10.09 19.69 -20.34
C LYS A 555 9.72 19.28 -18.91
N MET A 556 8.75 19.95 -18.27
CA MET A 556 8.28 19.62 -16.93
C MET A 556 7.40 18.37 -16.95
N ASP A 557 8.02 17.19 -16.86
CA ASP A 557 7.31 15.90 -16.79
C ASP A 557 6.90 15.58 -15.33
N SER A 558 5.83 16.23 -14.87
CA SER A 558 5.29 16.09 -13.52
C SER A 558 3.79 16.39 -13.50
N THR A 559 3.02 15.68 -12.66
CA THR A 559 1.62 16.02 -12.38
C THR A 559 1.45 17.37 -11.67
N LEU A 560 2.56 17.97 -11.21
CA LEU A 560 2.61 19.28 -10.57
C LEU A 560 3.26 20.34 -11.49
N ASN A 561 3.44 20.07 -12.78
CA ASN A 561 4.12 20.97 -13.71
C ASN A 561 3.55 22.41 -13.71
N VAL A 562 2.22 22.57 -13.61
CA VAL A 562 1.57 23.89 -13.52
C VAL A 562 1.98 24.60 -12.23
N GLN A 563 1.92 23.93 -11.09
CA GLN A 563 2.38 24.48 -9.82
C GLN A 563 3.86 24.88 -9.88
N GLN A 564 4.71 24.00 -10.45
CA GLN A 564 6.14 24.25 -10.61
C GLN A 564 6.41 25.48 -11.48
N LEU A 565 5.68 25.63 -12.58
CA LEU A 565 5.82 26.79 -13.46
C LEU A 565 5.43 28.10 -12.75
N ILE A 566 4.30 28.09 -12.04
CA ILE A 566 3.83 29.27 -11.29
C ILE A 566 4.88 29.69 -10.26
N GLN A 567 5.37 28.74 -9.46
CA GLN A 567 6.40 29.00 -8.44
C GLN A 567 7.72 29.47 -9.05
N GLN A 568 8.16 28.86 -10.16
CA GLN A 568 9.34 29.29 -10.91
C GLN A 568 9.19 30.72 -11.43
N ASN A 569 8.03 31.07 -11.99
CA ASN A 569 7.79 32.41 -12.53
C ASN A 569 7.74 33.49 -11.44
N ILE A 570 7.14 33.19 -10.28
CA ILE A 570 7.15 34.08 -9.11
C ILE A 570 8.60 34.27 -8.62
N HIS A 571 9.35 33.18 -8.47
CA HIS A 571 10.74 33.22 -8.00
C HIS A 571 11.66 34.01 -8.96
N LEU A 572 11.46 33.90 -10.27
CA LEU A 572 12.20 34.67 -11.28
C LEU A 572 11.82 36.17 -11.31
N GLY A 573 10.89 36.63 -10.46
CA GLY A 573 10.47 38.03 -10.41
C GLY A 573 9.77 38.50 -11.69
N LYS A 574 9.10 37.59 -12.41
CA LYS A 574 8.33 37.96 -13.60
C LYS A 574 7.19 38.90 -13.24
N SER A 575 6.73 39.70 -14.22
CA SER A 575 5.60 40.60 -13.97
C SER A 575 4.31 39.82 -13.67
N ASN A 576 3.39 40.43 -12.94
CA ASN A 576 2.10 39.80 -12.61
C ASN A 576 1.32 39.36 -13.86
N VAL A 577 1.45 40.08 -14.98
CA VAL A 577 0.88 39.70 -16.27
C VAL A 577 1.50 38.39 -16.77
N GLN A 578 2.83 38.32 -16.80
CA GLN A 578 3.57 37.14 -17.26
C GLN A 578 3.35 35.90 -16.39
N ILE A 579 3.19 36.07 -15.07
CA ILE A 579 2.89 34.94 -14.16
C ILE A 579 1.52 34.33 -14.47
N LEU A 580 0.56 35.16 -14.92
CA LEU A 580 -0.81 34.75 -15.23
C LEU A 580 -1.02 34.38 -16.70
N ASP A 581 0.04 34.28 -17.50
CA ASP A 581 -0.07 33.84 -18.89
C ASP A 581 -0.20 32.33 -18.97
N LEU A 582 -1.33 31.88 -19.52
CA LEU A 582 -1.66 30.47 -19.66
C LEU A 582 -0.69 29.79 -20.66
N PRO A 583 0.05 28.75 -20.24
CA PRO A 583 0.90 28.00 -21.16
C PRO A 583 0.07 27.22 -22.18
N LYS A 584 0.63 27.03 -23.39
CA LYS A 584 -0.02 26.26 -24.45
C LYS A 584 -0.34 24.83 -24.00
N GLY A 585 -1.59 24.41 -24.19
CA GLY A 585 -2.08 23.07 -23.88
C GLY A 585 -2.55 22.85 -22.44
N VAL A 586 -2.46 23.85 -21.57
CA VAL A 586 -2.95 23.75 -20.19
C VAL A 586 -4.45 24.04 -20.13
N ASN A 587 -5.20 23.20 -19.42
CA ASN A 587 -6.63 23.41 -19.19
C ASN A 587 -6.86 24.62 -18.25
N TYR A 588 -7.82 25.48 -18.61
CA TYR A 588 -8.18 26.67 -17.82
C TYR A 588 -8.58 26.36 -16.38
N GLY A 589 -9.29 25.27 -16.14
CA GLY A 589 -9.70 24.84 -14.81
C GLY A 589 -8.51 24.52 -13.91
N VAL A 590 -7.56 23.75 -14.43
CA VAL A 590 -6.29 23.42 -13.73
C VAL A 590 -5.50 24.67 -13.43
N TRP A 591 -5.39 25.57 -14.41
CA TRP A 591 -4.69 26.84 -14.26
C TRP A 591 -5.28 27.70 -13.14
N LYS A 592 -6.61 27.87 -13.13
CA LYS A 592 -7.32 28.63 -12.09
C LYS A 592 -7.17 27.97 -10.71
N TYR A 593 -7.24 26.65 -10.66
CA TYR A 593 -7.11 25.87 -9.43
C TYR A 593 -5.72 26.01 -8.80
N GLU A 594 -4.64 25.80 -9.57
CA GLU A 594 -3.27 25.90 -9.04
C GLU A 594 -2.90 27.33 -8.66
N HIS A 595 -3.38 28.34 -9.41
CA HIS A 595 -3.22 29.73 -8.99
C HIS A 595 -3.93 30.02 -7.68
N LEU A 596 -5.19 29.59 -7.50
CA LEU A 596 -5.91 29.80 -6.25
C LEU A 596 -5.21 29.14 -5.06
N ARG A 597 -4.63 27.94 -5.23
CA ARG A 597 -3.82 27.29 -4.21
C ARG A 597 -2.57 28.10 -3.87
N GLN A 598 -1.89 28.59 -4.90
CA GLN A 598 -0.71 29.42 -4.74
C GLN A 598 -1.04 30.72 -3.99
N PHE A 599 -2.15 31.40 -4.32
CA PHE A 599 -2.62 32.58 -3.60
C PHE A 599 -2.91 32.30 -2.12
N CYS A 600 -3.61 31.19 -1.81
CA CYS A 600 -3.89 30.83 -0.43
C CYS A 600 -2.61 30.53 0.36
N MET A 601 -1.61 29.90 -0.28
CA MET A 601 -0.33 29.61 0.34
C MET A 601 0.43 30.90 0.67
N GLU A 602 0.55 31.83 -0.28
CA GLU A 602 1.25 33.11 -0.09
C GLU A 602 0.52 34.04 0.90
N LEU A 603 -0.81 34.03 0.92
CA LEU A 603 -1.62 34.88 1.80
C LEU A 603 -1.43 34.54 3.29
N ASN A 604 -0.93 33.35 3.63
CA ASN A 604 -0.53 33.04 5.00
C ASN A 604 0.55 34.01 5.53
N GLY A 605 1.39 34.57 4.66
CA GLY A 605 2.37 35.59 5.05
C GLY A 605 1.70 36.84 5.61
N LEU A 606 0.65 37.35 4.94
CA LEU A 606 -0.14 38.47 5.44
C LEU A 606 -0.88 38.12 6.72
N ALA A 607 -1.43 36.91 6.83
CA ALA A 607 -2.11 36.46 8.05
C ALA A 607 -1.17 36.47 9.27
N VAL A 608 0.10 36.06 9.09
CA VAL A 608 1.13 36.13 10.14
C VAL A 608 1.46 37.57 10.51
N MET A 609 1.56 38.50 9.54
CA MET A 609 1.77 39.92 9.83
C MET A 609 0.60 40.52 10.60
N LEU A 610 -0.64 40.22 10.17
CA LEU A 610 -1.87 40.68 10.81
C LEU A 610 -2.00 40.18 12.25
N GLN A 611 -1.54 38.97 12.57
CA GLN A 611 -1.66 38.42 13.92
C GLN A 611 -1.01 39.30 15.02
N ASN A 612 -0.05 40.15 14.66
CA ASN A 612 0.58 41.07 15.60
C ASN A 612 -0.28 42.31 15.93
N GLU A 613 -1.18 42.71 15.02
CA GLU A 613 -1.95 43.97 15.12
C GLU A 613 -3.47 43.76 15.13
N CYS A 614 -3.96 42.66 14.55
CA CYS A 614 -5.36 42.33 14.37
C CYS A 614 -5.78 41.28 15.40
N ASN A 615 -6.71 41.66 16.28
CA ASN A 615 -7.24 40.79 17.33
C ASN A 615 -8.75 41.01 17.51
N PRO A 616 -9.45 40.15 18.28
CA PRO A 616 -10.89 40.28 18.48
C PRO A 616 -11.36 41.59 19.13
N GLU A 617 -10.48 42.33 19.82
CA GLU A 617 -10.81 43.63 20.40
C GLU A 617 -10.68 44.76 19.36
N SER A 618 -9.60 44.75 18.57
CA SER A 618 -9.35 45.75 17.53
C SER A 618 -10.27 45.60 16.32
N CYS A 619 -10.54 44.35 15.93
CA CYS A 619 -11.32 43.99 14.75
C CYS A 619 -12.34 42.89 15.10
N PRO A 620 -13.41 43.24 15.85
CA PRO A 620 -14.40 42.28 16.36
C PRO A 620 -15.24 41.64 15.25
N GLN A 621 -15.23 42.21 14.05
CA GLN A 621 -15.96 41.71 12.90
C GLN A 621 -15.13 41.85 11.63
N MET A 622 -15.38 40.97 10.65
CA MET A 622 -14.75 41.04 9.34
C MET A 622 -15.48 42.03 8.43
N ASN A 623 -14.92 43.23 8.25
CA ASN A 623 -15.42 44.25 7.33
C ASN A 623 -14.27 44.96 6.60
N ALA A 624 -14.61 45.64 5.51
CA ALA A 624 -13.68 46.51 4.79
C ALA A 624 -13.99 48.00 5.04
N THR A 625 -15.24 48.40 4.82
CA THR A 625 -15.76 49.71 5.25
C THR A 625 -17.07 49.47 5.99
N GLU A 626 -17.68 50.53 6.54
CA GLU A 626 -18.97 50.43 7.23
C GLU A 626 -20.10 49.85 6.34
N GLN A 627 -19.97 49.97 5.02
CA GLN A 627 -20.94 49.44 4.04
C GLN A 627 -20.68 47.97 3.70
N TRP A 628 -19.49 47.45 3.97
CA TRP A 628 -19.05 46.11 3.54
C TRP A 628 -18.79 45.21 4.75
N LEU A 629 -19.85 44.61 5.27
CA LEU A 629 -19.79 43.59 6.33
C LEU A 629 -19.74 42.18 5.72
N PHE A 630 -18.80 41.36 6.19
CA PHE A 630 -18.59 39.99 5.70
C PHE A 630 -18.91 38.94 6.77
N LEU A 631 -19.97 38.18 6.55
CA LEU A 631 -20.33 37.05 7.41
C LEU A 631 -19.45 35.82 7.13
N CYS A 632 -19.05 35.12 8.20
CA CYS A 632 -18.20 33.94 8.13
C CYS A 632 -19.03 32.67 7.89
N ALA A 633 -18.73 31.96 6.80
CA ALA A 633 -19.41 30.73 6.39
C ALA A 633 -18.81 29.44 7.01
N ALA A 634 -17.82 29.56 7.91
CA ALA A 634 -17.23 28.40 8.60
C ALA A 634 -18.09 27.92 9.79
N HIS A 635 -19.16 28.63 10.10
CA HIS A 635 -20.10 28.31 11.17
C HIS A 635 -21.36 27.66 10.60
N LYS A 636 -22.11 26.94 11.44
CA LYS A 636 -23.37 26.27 11.05
C LYS A 636 -24.34 27.21 10.34
N GLU A 637 -24.43 28.44 10.83
CA GLU A 637 -25.11 29.56 10.16
C GLU A 637 -24.11 30.71 9.96
N PRO A 638 -24.12 31.42 8.81
CA PRO A 638 -23.25 32.56 8.59
C PRO A 638 -23.42 33.63 9.68
N LYS A 639 -22.33 33.97 10.37
CA LYS A 639 -22.36 34.92 11.48
C LYS A 639 -21.15 35.86 11.49
N ASN A 640 -21.22 36.87 12.35
CA ASN A 640 -20.09 37.74 12.66
C ASN A 640 -18.96 36.93 13.31
N CYS A 641 -17.75 37.23 12.88
CA CYS A 641 -16.51 36.60 13.34
C CYS A 641 -15.44 37.69 13.36
N SER A 642 -14.54 37.66 14.35
CA SER A 642 -13.40 38.59 14.38
C SER A 642 -12.59 38.46 13.09
N ALA A 643 -11.96 39.55 12.64
CA ALA A 643 -11.29 39.55 11.35
C ALA A 643 -10.13 38.54 11.28
N ILE A 644 -9.39 38.37 12.38
CA ILE A 644 -8.30 37.40 12.47
C ILE A 644 -8.83 35.96 12.46
N ASP A 645 -9.90 35.66 13.19
CA ASP A 645 -10.53 34.34 13.18
C ASP A 645 -11.16 34.04 11.81
N TYR A 646 -11.79 35.04 11.18
CA TYR A 646 -12.34 34.93 9.83
C TYR A 646 -11.23 34.59 8.84
N THR A 647 -10.08 35.25 8.94
CA THR A 647 -8.91 35.02 8.09
C THR A 647 -8.43 33.58 8.21
N ARG A 648 -8.24 33.09 9.44
CA ARG A 648 -7.88 31.69 9.73
C ARG A 648 -8.91 30.72 9.17
N HIS A 649 -10.19 30.90 9.53
CA HIS A 649 -11.27 30.03 9.03
C HIS A 649 -11.36 29.99 7.50
N THR A 650 -11.09 31.12 6.85
CA THR A 650 -11.12 31.23 5.38
C THR A 650 -9.94 30.50 4.75
N LEU A 651 -8.73 30.70 5.26
CA LEU A 651 -7.52 30.03 4.73
C LEU A 651 -7.54 28.52 5.00
N ASP A 652 -7.90 28.11 6.22
CA ASP A 652 -8.07 26.70 6.59
C ASP A 652 -9.17 26.04 5.76
N GLY A 653 -10.31 26.73 5.59
CA GLY A 653 -11.42 26.27 4.76
C GLY A 653 -11.06 26.19 3.27
N ALA A 654 -10.30 27.15 2.74
CA ALA A 654 -9.81 27.13 1.37
C ALA A 654 -8.79 26.01 1.15
N ALA A 655 -7.86 25.81 2.07
CA ALA A 655 -6.89 24.72 2.01
C ALA A 655 -7.60 23.36 2.08
N THR A 656 -8.58 23.21 2.98
CA THR A 656 -9.39 21.99 3.09
C THR A 656 -10.16 21.73 1.79
N LEU A 657 -10.85 22.74 1.26
CA LEU A 657 -11.62 22.63 0.01
C LEU A 657 -10.73 22.32 -1.19
N LEU A 658 -9.60 23.02 -1.35
CA LEU A 658 -8.73 22.84 -2.53
C LEU A 658 -7.92 21.55 -2.47
N ASN A 659 -7.72 20.97 -1.29
CA ASN A 659 -7.16 19.62 -1.14
C ASN A 659 -8.26 18.56 -0.98
N SER A 660 -9.54 18.95 -1.06
CA SER A 660 -10.67 18.03 -0.94
C SER A 660 -10.81 17.26 -2.23
N ASN A 661 -10.55 15.96 -2.18
CA ASN A 661 -10.67 15.12 -3.36
C ASN A 661 -12.13 14.96 -3.81
N ARG A 662 -13.12 15.10 -2.90
CA ARG A 662 -14.54 15.23 -3.26
C ARG A 662 -14.82 16.35 -4.28
N TYR A 663 -14.17 17.51 -4.14
CA TYR A 663 -14.43 18.67 -4.99
C TYR A 663 -13.36 18.85 -6.07
N PHE A 664 -12.12 18.44 -5.82
CA PHE A 664 -10.99 18.51 -6.74
C PHE A 664 -10.25 17.16 -6.76
N PRO A 665 -10.85 16.10 -7.34
CA PRO A 665 -10.32 14.73 -7.30
C PRO A 665 -9.04 14.58 -8.13
N SER A 666 -8.90 15.41 -9.15
CA SER A 666 -7.72 15.47 -10.01
C SER A 666 -7.13 16.87 -9.96
N ARG A 667 -5.80 16.90 -10.02
CA ARG A 667 -5.00 18.12 -10.08
C ARG A 667 -4.58 18.51 -11.50
N VAL A 668 -4.78 17.61 -12.45
CA VAL A 668 -4.43 17.77 -13.87
C VAL A 668 -5.66 17.90 -14.76
N ASP A 669 -6.85 17.66 -14.20
CA ASP A 669 -8.13 17.84 -14.86
C ASP A 669 -9.19 18.28 -13.85
N ILE A 670 -9.81 19.43 -14.09
CA ILE A 670 -10.75 20.04 -13.13
C ILE A 670 -12.14 20.05 -13.77
N LYS A 671 -13.05 19.26 -13.18
CA LYS A 671 -14.46 19.18 -13.60
C LYS A 671 -15.12 20.57 -13.54
N GLU A 672 -16.04 20.83 -14.45
CA GLU A 672 -16.72 22.13 -14.57
C GLU A 672 -17.52 22.50 -13.30
N ALA A 673 -18.17 21.51 -12.67
CA ALA A 673 -18.88 21.69 -11.40
C ALA A 673 -17.97 22.26 -10.29
N SER A 674 -16.71 21.85 -10.26
CA SER A 674 -15.71 22.29 -9.29
C SER A 674 -15.25 23.73 -9.52
N LEU A 675 -15.33 24.24 -10.75
CA LEU A 675 -14.95 25.61 -11.08
C LEU A 675 -15.81 26.65 -10.36
N SER A 676 -17.09 26.32 -10.08
CA SER A 676 -17.98 27.18 -9.30
C SER A 676 -17.44 27.46 -7.88
N LYS A 677 -16.74 26.50 -7.28
CA LYS A 677 -16.14 26.60 -5.95
C LYS A 677 -14.93 27.53 -5.94
N ILE A 678 -14.18 27.61 -7.05
CA ILE A 678 -13.03 28.51 -7.21
C ILE A 678 -13.49 29.97 -7.07
N GLY A 679 -14.52 30.38 -7.81
CA GLY A 679 -15.03 31.76 -7.75
C GLY A 679 -15.53 32.15 -6.35
N SER A 680 -16.26 31.25 -5.68
CA SER A 680 -16.69 31.47 -4.29
C SER A 680 -15.51 31.61 -3.32
N THR A 681 -14.46 30.81 -3.51
CA THR A 681 -13.26 30.88 -2.67
C THR A 681 -12.49 32.16 -2.93
N CYS A 682 -12.37 32.59 -4.19
CA CYS A 682 -11.74 33.87 -4.55
C CYS A 682 -12.41 35.04 -3.85
N ARG A 683 -13.75 35.10 -3.83
CA ARG A 683 -14.48 36.15 -3.09
C ARG A 683 -14.16 36.16 -1.60
N ARG A 684 -13.99 34.99 -0.97
CA ARG A 684 -13.66 34.90 0.46
C ARG A 684 -12.22 35.33 0.74
N VAL A 685 -11.29 34.91 -0.10
CA VAL A 685 -9.87 35.29 -0.06
C VAL A 685 -9.72 36.81 -0.23
N TYR A 686 -10.46 37.41 -1.19
CA TYR A 686 -10.42 38.86 -1.44
C TYR A 686 -10.82 39.71 -0.22
N ARG A 687 -11.75 39.23 0.59
CA ARG A 687 -12.18 39.94 1.81
C ARG A 687 -11.02 40.18 2.77
N ILE A 688 -10.06 39.25 2.82
CA ILE A 688 -8.85 39.38 3.65
C ILE A 688 -7.99 40.55 3.16
N PHE A 689 -7.77 40.66 1.85
CA PHE A 689 -7.07 41.81 1.27
C PHE A 689 -7.81 43.12 1.55
N ALA A 690 -9.12 43.15 1.34
CA ALA A 690 -9.92 44.35 1.59
C ALA A 690 -9.86 44.79 3.06
N HIS A 691 -10.04 43.86 4.00
CA HIS A 691 -9.91 44.16 5.42
C HIS A 691 -8.51 44.72 5.76
N ALA A 692 -7.45 44.04 5.31
CA ALA A 692 -6.08 44.48 5.54
C ALA A 692 -5.83 45.89 4.96
N TYR A 693 -6.32 46.18 3.75
CA TYR A 693 -6.16 47.48 3.12
C TYR A 693 -6.81 48.64 3.89
N PHE A 694 -8.04 48.46 4.38
CA PHE A 694 -8.80 49.53 5.04
C PHE A 694 -8.51 49.67 6.54
N HIS A 695 -8.13 48.58 7.23
CA HIS A 695 -7.93 48.59 8.69
C HIS A 695 -6.45 48.44 9.10
N HIS A 696 -5.62 47.78 8.29
CA HIS A 696 -4.21 47.48 8.60
C HIS A 696 -3.30 47.92 7.46
N ARG A 697 -3.41 49.20 7.08
CA ARG A 697 -2.78 49.74 5.88
C ARG A 697 -1.26 49.56 5.84
N SER A 698 -0.59 49.72 6.98
CA SER A 698 0.84 49.46 7.16
C SER A 698 1.22 48.03 6.78
N CYS A 699 0.53 47.04 7.35
CA CYS A 699 0.76 45.63 7.05
C CYS A 699 0.48 45.32 5.58
N PHE A 700 -0.61 45.86 5.03
CA PHE A 700 -0.98 45.66 3.63
C PHE A 700 0.09 46.22 2.69
N ASP A 701 0.50 47.48 2.86
CA ASP A 701 1.45 48.14 1.97
C ASP A 701 2.83 47.47 2.03
N GLN A 702 3.29 47.08 3.22
CA GLN A 702 4.54 46.33 3.37
C GLN A 702 4.46 44.98 2.63
N PHE A 703 3.43 44.19 2.91
CA PHE A 703 3.26 42.87 2.29
C PHE A 703 3.11 42.95 0.77
N GLU A 704 2.34 43.92 0.27
CA GLU A 704 2.12 44.12 -1.16
C GLU A 704 3.38 44.62 -1.86
N SER A 705 4.19 45.48 -1.22
CA SER A 705 5.47 45.93 -1.77
C SER A 705 6.48 44.80 -1.96
N GLU A 706 6.43 43.78 -1.09
CA GLU A 706 7.32 42.62 -1.14
C GLU A 706 6.83 41.53 -2.10
N THR A 707 5.52 41.34 -2.23
CA THR A 707 4.94 40.15 -2.91
C THR A 707 4.13 40.46 -4.17
N GLY A 708 3.57 41.67 -4.28
CA GLY A 708 2.61 42.05 -5.32
C GLY A 708 1.37 41.14 -5.39
N LEU A 709 1.02 40.47 -4.28
CA LEU A 709 0.05 39.38 -4.24
C LEU A 709 -1.38 39.86 -4.51
N CYS A 710 -1.80 40.96 -3.89
CA CYS A 710 -3.13 41.53 -4.06
C CYS A 710 -3.33 42.03 -5.50
N SER A 711 -2.30 42.65 -6.08
CA SER A 711 -2.32 43.09 -7.47
C SER A 711 -2.42 41.91 -8.43
N ARG A 712 -1.63 40.86 -8.20
CA ARG A 712 -1.71 39.62 -8.98
C ARG A 712 -3.06 38.93 -8.84
N PHE A 713 -3.60 38.88 -7.63
CA PHE A 713 -4.90 38.29 -7.35
C PHE A 713 -6.03 39.05 -8.06
N THR A 714 -6.01 40.38 -7.99
CA THR A 714 -7.01 41.24 -8.64
C THR A 714 -6.97 41.08 -10.15
N LEU A 715 -5.77 41.10 -10.76
CA LEU A 715 -5.60 40.81 -12.18
C LEU A 715 -6.11 39.40 -12.56
N PHE A 716 -5.84 38.39 -11.73
CA PHE A 716 -6.31 37.02 -11.96
C PHE A 716 -7.84 36.91 -11.96
N VAL A 717 -8.53 37.47 -10.95
CA VAL A 717 -9.99 37.36 -10.86
C VAL A 717 -10.70 38.14 -11.96
N THR A 718 -10.13 39.26 -12.42
CA THR A 718 -10.64 40.01 -13.58
C THR A 718 -10.36 39.28 -14.89
N LYS A 719 -9.11 38.85 -15.16
CA LYS A 719 -8.72 38.13 -16.39
C LYS A 719 -9.55 36.85 -16.62
N TYR A 720 -9.94 36.16 -15.55
CA TYR A 720 -10.67 34.89 -15.62
C TYR A 720 -12.15 34.97 -15.21
N ASN A 721 -12.71 36.18 -15.06
CA ASN A 721 -14.11 36.46 -14.72
C ASN A 721 -14.60 35.68 -13.47
N LEU A 722 -13.80 35.64 -12.40
CA LEU A 722 -14.11 34.92 -11.17
C LEU A 722 -14.85 35.79 -10.15
N MET A 723 -14.76 37.11 -10.30
CA MET A 723 -15.40 38.11 -9.46
C MET A 723 -15.88 39.27 -10.32
N ALA A 724 -16.99 39.88 -9.93
CA ALA A 724 -17.53 41.06 -10.59
C ALA A 724 -16.75 42.32 -10.16
N GLN A 725 -16.62 43.28 -11.06
CA GLN A 725 -15.77 44.46 -10.88
C GLN A 725 -16.24 45.33 -9.69
N GLU A 726 -17.55 45.38 -9.46
CA GLU A 726 -18.18 46.10 -8.34
C GLU A 726 -17.81 45.56 -6.96
N HIS A 727 -17.28 44.32 -6.88
CA HIS A 727 -16.81 43.73 -5.62
C HIS A 727 -15.33 44.02 -5.36
N LEU A 728 -14.60 44.61 -6.31
CA LEU A 728 -13.17 44.91 -6.20
C LEU A 728 -12.97 46.34 -5.67
N ILE A 729 -13.06 46.50 -4.36
CA ILE A 729 -13.01 47.80 -3.66
C ILE A 729 -11.61 48.29 -3.30
N VAL A 730 -10.61 47.42 -3.32
CA VAL A 730 -9.19 47.80 -3.14
C VAL A 730 -8.72 48.44 -4.45
N PRO A 731 -8.27 49.71 -4.43
CA PRO A 731 -7.87 50.42 -5.64
C PRO A 731 -6.51 49.90 -6.13
N ILE A 732 -6.55 49.02 -7.12
CA ILE A 732 -5.37 48.50 -7.81
C ILE A 732 -5.50 48.85 -9.28
N GLU A 733 -4.45 49.44 -9.85
CA GLU A 733 -4.38 49.72 -11.28
C GLU A 733 -4.24 48.41 -12.06
N ILE A 734 -5.28 48.04 -12.81
CA ILE A 734 -5.27 46.89 -13.70
C ILE A 734 -4.78 47.36 -15.08
N PRO A 735 -3.67 46.83 -15.63
CA PRO A 735 -3.25 47.12 -16.99
C PRO A 735 -4.35 46.69 -17.99
N GLU A 736 -4.58 47.46 -19.07
CA GLU A 736 -5.54 47.08 -20.11
C GLU A 736 -5.26 45.65 -20.61
N ILE A 737 -6.21 44.74 -20.37
CA ILE A 737 -6.12 43.35 -20.80
C ILE A 737 -6.53 43.31 -22.29
N LYS A 738 -5.59 42.98 -23.18
CA LYS A 738 -5.95 42.60 -24.56
C LYS A 738 -6.63 41.23 -24.50
N ASP A 739 -7.91 41.18 -24.84
CA ASP A 739 -8.67 39.95 -25.02
C ASP A 739 -8.06 39.16 -26.20
N ASP A 740 -7.16 38.23 -25.91
CA ASP A 740 -6.80 37.16 -26.86
C ASP A 740 -7.91 36.09 -26.78
N LYS A 741 -9.05 36.36 -27.43
CA LYS A 741 -10.06 35.34 -27.76
C LYS A 741 -9.67 34.57 -29.01
#